data_AF-A0AA36GXS5-F1
#
_entry.id   AF-A0AA36GXS5-F1
#
_cell.length_a   1.000
_cell.length_b   1.000
_cell.length_c   1.000
_cell.angle_alpha   90.00
_cell.angle_beta   90.00
_cell.angle_gamma   90.00
#
_symmetry.space_group_name_H-M   'P 1'
#
loop_
_entity.id
_entity.type
_entity.pdbx_description
1 polymer ?
#
loop_
_entity_poly.entity_id
_entity_poly.type
_entity_poly.pdbx_seq_one_letter_code
_entity_poly.pdbx_strand_id
1 'polypeptide(L)'
;MILEITEFCKFTEEYLNSLKPDDTKLLELISTLDVTESFDILTGANLVDHLAGRLSQEGVSKWIQTADKRWSLRHVTAAFSQWSTEAKVEALTELIKRPESEDIQYTVGNCIDSLFKIKVRAGELVSVLLIEGGEEVLRNATDSLFGKDAVKSALKKMNASPVYKSVLPVYWMCLKLWSKIASTEQMSEGYQNNAEELRAIVKAGEEGVKVLLDQLLSLLSQPQKYHRTVIYYVYVNLLPHIKEEHVAHIIETLSMDDEELADEEESEEKTSDEDEEMEEASESESESSMDDEDDIDPTTISRLESALGKAAVKRKADAIDEEESDASDVDDAEMFAMDDRLAAAFKAMAPKKENKLASHMASAFRLKLADLLLFTLSSQSTPLSVKVHMMIPLLKLAKQQLKEDAEGHNSRKTIGLLNIIAKLKKAHLPDEEVVSLLDQLIQEGTGIANPTLISAVASISSFICSLGISSEGTCSEVVLNAFVGLFERFMSQEEGLIGCELAIAAVVKHPEVFVPKAKIFLKAGFNAEYRIFRRTEAVLCLAGMMTKAVQHKISAEKSVVKGIGKSCTEYLNASVAEPNTIKPRYFASVLKLILSTATSISDELKPTLQKHLSLDSLTEDESKWNMIAKKINAACQQTCGKSPSRVLNAIQNAIA
;
A
#
# COMPACT_ATOMS: atom_id res chain seq x y z
N MET A 1 -19.65 -22.43 -33.19
CA MET A 1 -19.18 -21.11 -33.65
C MET A 1 -17.86 -20.69 -33.01
N ILE A 2 -17.78 -20.24 -31.74
CA ILE A 2 -16.50 -19.81 -31.13
C ILE A 2 -15.45 -20.95 -31.10
N LEU A 3 -15.87 -22.18 -30.79
CA LEU A 3 -14.98 -23.36 -30.80
C LEU A 3 -14.44 -23.66 -32.21
N GLU A 4 -15.28 -23.53 -33.25
CA GLU A 4 -14.92 -23.78 -34.66
C GLU A 4 -14.01 -22.68 -35.22
N ILE A 5 -14.21 -21.42 -34.80
CA ILE A 5 -13.32 -20.30 -35.13
C ILE A 5 -11.94 -20.51 -34.49
N THR A 6 -11.91 -20.94 -33.23
CA THR A 6 -10.65 -21.22 -32.52
C THR A 6 -9.88 -22.39 -33.17
N GLU A 7 -10.56 -23.46 -33.55
CA GLU A 7 -9.95 -24.59 -34.27
C GLU A 7 -9.46 -24.18 -35.67
N PHE A 8 -10.21 -23.35 -36.39
CA PHE A 8 -9.79 -22.78 -37.67
C PHE A 8 -8.55 -21.89 -37.53
N CYS A 9 -8.50 -21.03 -36.50
CA CYS A 9 -7.35 -20.18 -36.22
C CYS A 9 -6.11 -21.02 -35.89
N LYS A 10 -6.24 -22.06 -35.05
CA LYS A 10 -5.14 -22.99 -34.75
C LYS A 10 -4.65 -23.76 -35.98
N PHE A 11 -5.56 -24.27 -36.81
CA PHE A 11 -5.21 -24.92 -38.06
C PHE A 11 -4.45 -23.98 -39.00
N THR A 12 -4.92 -22.74 -39.09
CA THR A 12 -4.32 -21.69 -39.90
C THR A 12 -2.93 -21.33 -39.36
N GLU A 13 -2.77 -21.22 -38.05
CA GLU A 13 -1.49 -20.98 -37.38
C GLU A 13 -0.49 -22.12 -37.66
N GLU A 14 -0.88 -23.38 -37.47
CA GLU A 14 -0.04 -24.55 -37.75
C GLU A 14 0.37 -24.63 -39.24
N TYR A 15 -0.57 -24.35 -40.14
CA TYR A 15 -0.29 -24.31 -41.57
C TYR A 15 0.68 -23.18 -41.93
N LEU A 16 0.45 -21.98 -41.41
CA LEU A 16 1.30 -20.81 -41.68
C LEU A 16 2.70 -21.00 -41.07
N ASN A 17 2.82 -21.64 -39.90
CA ASN A 17 4.10 -21.98 -39.28
C ASN A 17 4.95 -22.93 -40.15
N SER A 18 4.30 -23.75 -41.00
CA SER A 18 4.99 -24.64 -41.94
C SER A 18 5.52 -23.93 -43.21
N LEU A 19 5.05 -22.70 -43.49
CA LEU A 19 5.47 -21.93 -44.66
C LEU A 19 6.76 -21.16 -44.38
N LYS A 20 7.67 -21.12 -45.36
CA LYS A 20 8.84 -20.23 -45.32
C LYS A 20 8.37 -18.76 -45.32
N PRO A 21 8.99 -17.88 -44.52
CA PRO A 21 8.62 -16.47 -44.50
C PRO A 21 8.93 -15.86 -45.87
N ASP A 22 7.87 -15.43 -46.56
CA ASP A 22 7.91 -14.60 -47.75
C ASP A 22 7.13 -13.35 -47.40
N ASP A 23 7.84 -12.24 -47.14
CA ASP A 23 7.24 -11.00 -46.67
C ASP A 23 6.11 -10.53 -47.58
N THR A 24 6.21 -10.75 -48.89
CA THR A 24 5.17 -10.34 -49.85
C THR A 24 3.85 -11.06 -49.57
N LYS A 25 3.92 -12.38 -49.33
CA LYS A 25 2.73 -13.19 -49.03
C LYS A 25 2.18 -12.93 -47.64
N LEU A 26 3.07 -12.70 -46.67
CA LEU A 26 2.66 -12.35 -45.31
C LEU A 26 1.93 -11.01 -45.31
N LEU A 27 2.44 -10.00 -46.00
CA LEU A 27 1.79 -8.70 -46.11
C LEU A 27 0.46 -8.75 -46.88
N GLU A 28 0.38 -9.54 -47.95
CA GLU A 28 -0.88 -9.77 -48.68
C GLU A 28 -1.93 -10.42 -47.76
N LEU A 29 -1.52 -11.40 -46.96
CA LEU A 29 -2.40 -12.07 -46.01
C LEU A 29 -2.83 -11.13 -44.87
N ILE A 30 -1.89 -10.39 -44.27
CA ILE A 30 -2.17 -9.38 -43.25
C ILE A 30 -3.17 -8.35 -43.81
N SER A 31 -2.92 -7.81 -45.00
CA SER A 31 -3.83 -6.84 -45.65
C SER A 31 -5.21 -7.43 -45.97
N THR A 32 -5.29 -8.74 -46.22
CA THR A 32 -6.57 -9.43 -46.48
C THR A 32 -7.35 -9.71 -45.20
N LEU A 33 -6.65 -9.87 -44.07
CA LEU A 33 -7.26 -10.02 -42.74
C LEU A 33 -7.58 -8.66 -42.10
N ASP A 34 -6.87 -7.60 -42.49
CA ASP A 34 -6.93 -6.25 -41.91
C ASP A 34 -7.82 -5.28 -42.74
N VAL A 35 -9.07 -5.69 -43.01
CA VAL A 35 -9.98 -5.02 -43.95
C VAL A 35 -10.81 -3.91 -43.27
N THR A 36 -12.06 -4.16 -42.89
CA THR A 36 -12.96 -3.14 -42.31
C THR A 36 -12.84 -3.03 -40.80
N GLU A 37 -12.60 -4.17 -40.14
CA GLU A 37 -12.34 -4.32 -38.72
C GLU A 37 -11.20 -5.33 -38.55
N SER A 38 -10.44 -5.26 -37.45
CA SER A 38 -9.36 -6.22 -37.20
C SER A 38 -9.92 -7.63 -37.04
N PHE A 39 -9.40 -8.59 -37.82
CA PHE A 39 -9.75 -10.01 -37.70
C PHE A 39 -9.52 -10.53 -36.28
N ASP A 40 -8.45 -10.08 -35.63
CA ASP A 40 -8.09 -10.50 -34.28
C ASP A 40 -9.12 -10.00 -33.26
N ILE A 41 -9.62 -8.77 -33.40
CA ILE A 41 -10.73 -8.24 -32.58
C ILE A 41 -12.00 -9.05 -32.79
N LEU A 42 -12.35 -9.33 -34.05
CA LEU A 42 -13.58 -10.06 -34.40
C LEU A 42 -13.59 -11.51 -33.89
N THR A 43 -12.43 -12.14 -33.80
CA THR A 43 -12.31 -13.56 -33.48
C THR A 43 -11.78 -13.85 -32.08
N GLY A 44 -11.18 -12.85 -31.42
CA GLY A 44 -10.42 -13.04 -30.18
C GLY A 44 -9.15 -13.88 -30.37
N ALA A 45 -8.71 -14.11 -31.62
CA ALA A 45 -7.47 -14.79 -31.93
C ALA A 45 -6.35 -13.76 -32.17
N ASN A 46 -5.07 -14.13 -31.96
CA ASN A 46 -3.92 -13.24 -32.19
C ASN A 46 -3.20 -13.60 -33.52
N LEU A 47 -3.97 -13.85 -34.58
CA LEU A 47 -3.43 -14.39 -35.82
C LEU A 47 -2.65 -13.33 -36.59
N VAL A 48 -3.18 -12.11 -36.70
CA VAL A 48 -2.49 -11.00 -37.38
C VAL A 48 -1.21 -10.63 -36.64
N ASP A 49 -1.25 -10.59 -35.30
CA ASP A 49 -0.06 -10.35 -34.47
C ASP A 49 1.05 -11.38 -34.73
N HIS A 50 0.68 -12.67 -34.77
CA HIS A 50 1.62 -13.76 -35.02
C HIS A 50 2.22 -13.68 -36.42
N LEU A 51 1.43 -13.31 -37.43
CA LEU A 51 1.92 -13.16 -38.80
C LEU A 51 2.84 -11.95 -38.95
N ALA A 52 2.46 -10.81 -38.37
CA ALA A 52 3.26 -9.61 -38.33
C ALA A 52 4.59 -9.83 -37.61
N GLY A 53 4.60 -10.60 -36.52
CA GLY A 53 5.81 -10.96 -35.77
C GLY A 53 6.87 -11.73 -36.58
N ARG A 54 6.50 -12.29 -37.73
CA ARG A 54 7.38 -13.08 -38.60
C ARG A 54 8.00 -12.28 -39.75
N LEU A 55 7.61 -11.02 -39.94
CA LEU A 55 8.14 -10.17 -40.99
C LEU A 55 9.65 -9.95 -40.83
N SER A 56 10.39 -9.97 -41.94
CA SER A 56 11.79 -9.56 -41.95
C SER A 56 11.92 -8.04 -41.84
N GLN A 57 13.15 -7.51 -41.71
CA GLN A 57 13.39 -6.06 -41.73
C GLN A 57 12.75 -5.37 -42.96
N GLU A 58 12.85 -5.99 -44.14
CA GLU A 58 12.28 -5.42 -45.37
C GLU A 58 10.74 -5.45 -45.35
N GLY A 59 10.16 -6.54 -44.86
CA GLY A 59 8.72 -6.68 -44.66
C GLY A 59 8.15 -5.66 -43.67
N VAL A 60 8.85 -5.45 -42.55
CA VAL A 60 8.49 -4.45 -41.52
C VAL A 60 8.50 -3.04 -42.10
N SER A 61 9.56 -2.67 -42.84
CA SER A 61 9.67 -1.37 -43.51
C SER A 61 8.47 -1.14 -44.45
N LYS A 62 8.13 -2.13 -45.28
CA LYS A 62 6.97 -2.07 -46.20
C LYS A 62 5.65 -1.95 -45.44
N TRP A 63 5.48 -2.70 -44.35
CA TRP A 63 4.23 -2.70 -43.59
C TRP A 63 3.95 -1.35 -42.94
N ILE A 64 4.97 -0.76 -42.31
CA ILE A 64 4.84 0.50 -41.57
C ILE A 64 4.48 1.67 -42.49
N GLN A 65 4.93 1.63 -43.75
CA GLN A 65 4.55 2.61 -44.77
C GLN A 65 3.07 2.52 -45.15
N THR A 66 2.44 1.36 -44.99
CA THR A 66 1.02 1.13 -45.35
C THR A 66 0.07 1.05 -44.15
N ALA A 67 0.58 0.93 -42.93
CA ALA A 67 -0.23 0.80 -41.71
C ALA A 67 -0.81 2.17 -41.27
N ASP A 68 -1.90 2.60 -41.89
CA ASP A 68 -2.53 3.92 -41.66
C ASP A 68 -3.66 3.90 -40.63
N LYS A 69 -4.27 2.74 -40.37
CA LYS A 69 -5.37 2.58 -39.42
C LYS A 69 -4.86 2.43 -37.98
N ARG A 70 -5.67 2.92 -37.03
CA ARG A 70 -5.39 2.85 -35.58
C ARG A 70 -5.15 1.42 -35.08
N TRP A 71 -5.94 0.46 -35.54
CA TRP A 71 -5.77 -0.95 -35.15
C TRP A 71 -4.57 -1.62 -35.83
N SER A 72 -4.20 -1.23 -37.07
CA SER A 72 -2.96 -1.70 -37.70
C SER A 72 -1.72 -1.29 -36.90
N LEU A 73 -1.73 -0.10 -36.29
CA LEU A 73 -0.68 0.35 -35.37
C LEU A 73 -0.66 -0.43 -34.04
N ARG A 74 -1.81 -0.90 -33.56
CA ARG A 74 -1.86 -1.83 -32.40
C ARG A 74 -1.13 -3.14 -32.73
N HIS A 75 -1.33 -3.70 -33.93
CA HIS A 75 -0.61 -4.89 -34.38
C HIS A 75 0.91 -4.68 -34.48
N VAL A 76 1.36 -3.48 -34.89
CA VAL A 76 2.80 -3.13 -34.86
C VAL A 76 3.36 -3.24 -33.44
N THR A 77 2.64 -2.72 -32.45
CA THR A 77 3.06 -2.80 -31.04
C THR A 77 3.15 -4.24 -30.55
N ALA A 78 2.14 -5.07 -30.86
CA ALA A 78 2.10 -6.47 -30.46
C ALA A 78 3.22 -7.31 -31.12
N ALA A 79 3.45 -7.10 -32.41
CA ALA A 79 4.49 -7.79 -33.17
C ALA A 79 5.92 -7.35 -32.78
N PHE A 80 6.09 -6.12 -32.28
CA PHE A 80 7.39 -5.50 -32.05
C PHE A 80 8.34 -6.37 -31.22
N SER A 81 7.84 -7.04 -30.18
CA SER A 81 8.67 -7.88 -29.31
C SER A 81 9.33 -9.06 -30.02
N GLN A 82 8.70 -9.59 -31.08
CA GLN A 82 9.12 -10.80 -31.82
C GLN A 82 10.15 -10.49 -32.90
N TRP A 83 10.28 -9.24 -33.30
CA TRP A 83 11.19 -8.82 -34.35
C TRP A 83 12.66 -8.86 -33.95
N SER A 84 13.52 -9.04 -34.96
CA SER A 84 14.98 -8.91 -34.80
C SER A 84 15.36 -7.48 -34.40
N THR A 85 16.58 -7.29 -33.90
CA THR A 85 17.11 -5.96 -33.55
C THR A 85 17.04 -4.99 -34.73
N GLU A 86 17.41 -5.44 -35.93
CA GLU A 86 17.42 -4.62 -37.15
C GLU A 86 15.99 -4.22 -37.56
N ALA A 87 15.05 -5.17 -37.50
CA ALA A 87 13.64 -4.92 -37.78
C ALA A 87 13.02 -3.94 -36.77
N LYS A 88 13.36 -4.03 -35.47
CA LYS A 88 12.93 -3.07 -34.45
C LYS A 88 13.45 -1.66 -34.71
N VAL A 89 14.72 -1.54 -35.12
CA VAL A 89 15.34 -0.24 -35.47
C VAL A 89 14.67 0.36 -36.70
N GLU A 90 14.46 -0.44 -37.73
CA GLU A 90 13.73 -0.04 -38.95
C GLU A 90 12.34 0.47 -38.58
N ALA A 91 11.62 -0.28 -37.75
CA ALA A 91 10.27 0.07 -37.34
C ALA A 91 10.18 1.41 -36.63
N LEU A 92 11.00 1.62 -35.60
CA LEU A 92 11.05 2.90 -34.87
C LEU A 92 11.42 4.05 -35.80
N THR A 93 12.42 3.84 -36.67
CA THR A 93 12.92 4.90 -37.57
C THR A 93 11.87 5.31 -38.58
N GLU A 94 11.15 4.36 -39.18
CA GLU A 94 10.10 4.66 -40.17
C GLU A 94 8.85 5.25 -39.52
N LEU A 95 8.44 4.77 -38.34
CA LEU A 95 7.31 5.37 -37.61
C LEU A 95 7.59 6.82 -37.23
N ILE A 96 8.79 7.14 -36.73
CA ILE A 96 9.16 8.50 -36.30
C ILE A 96 9.23 9.49 -37.48
N LYS A 97 9.44 9.02 -38.71
CA LYS A 97 9.44 9.88 -39.91
C LYS A 97 8.03 10.25 -40.39
N ARG A 98 6.99 9.58 -39.89
CA ARG A 98 5.61 9.88 -40.27
C ARG A 98 5.15 11.22 -39.68
N PRO A 99 4.10 11.84 -40.26
CA PRO A 99 3.49 13.02 -39.65
C PRO A 99 3.11 12.76 -38.19
N GLU A 100 3.35 13.76 -37.34
CA GLU A 100 3.04 13.70 -35.92
C GLU A 100 1.53 13.49 -35.71
N SER A 101 1.19 12.48 -34.91
CA SER A 101 -0.18 12.21 -34.46
C SER A 101 -0.15 11.48 -33.12
N GLU A 102 -1.23 11.56 -32.35
CA GLU A 102 -1.33 10.85 -31.07
C GLU A 102 -1.18 9.33 -31.23
N ASP A 103 -1.79 8.75 -32.27
CA ASP A 103 -1.67 7.30 -32.53
C ASP A 103 -0.22 6.89 -32.82
N ILE A 104 0.54 7.70 -33.57
CA ILE A 104 1.98 7.44 -33.81
C ILE A 104 2.78 7.62 -32.52
N GLN A 105 2.48 8.66 -31.73
CA GLN A 105 3.11 8.89 -30.43
C GLN A 105 2.93 7.70 -29.49
N TYR A 106 1.69 7.21 -29.32
CA TYR A 106 1.41 6.04 -28.49
C TYR A 106 2.04 4.77 -29.04
N THR A 107 2.03 4.56 -30.36
CA THR A 107 2.64 3.37 -30.98
C THR A 107 4.15 3.33 -30.74
N VAL A 108 4.86 4.43 -31.03
CA VAL A 108 6.31 4.49 -30.80
C VAL A 108 6.62 4.42 -29.30
N GLY A 109 5.84 5.10 -28.47
CA GLY A 109 5.94 5.04 -27.02
C GLY A 109 5.83 3.60 -26.49
N ASN A 110 4.82 2.85 -26.92
CA ASN A 110 4.62 1.46 -26.52
C ASN A 110 5.70 0.51 -27.07
N CYS A 111 6.20 0.75 -28.28
CA CYS A 111 7.36 0.02 -28.79
C CYS A 111 8.59 0.25 -27.90
N ILE A 112 8.86 1.48 -27.48
CA ILE A 112 9.95 1.81 -26.55
C ILE A 112 9.70 1.15 -25.19
N ASP A 113 8.49 1.23 -24.65
CA ASP A 113 8.10 0.61 -23.37
C ASP A 113 8.36 -0.90 -23.37
N SER A 114 8.02 -1.58 -24.48
CA SER A 114 8.23 -3.04 -24.65
C SER A 114 9.70 -3.48 -24.64
N LEU A 115 10.65 -2.54 -24.77
CA LEU A 115 12.09 -2.83 -24.65
C LEU A 115 12.52 -3.05 -23.20
N PHE A 116 11.63 -2.87 -22.22
CA PHE A 116 11.92 -3.03 -20.81
C PHE A 116 11.12 -4.19 -20.20
N LYS A 117 11.72 -4.83 -19.18
CA LYS A 117 11.10 -5.89 -18.38
C LYS A 117 11.12 -5.50 -16.92
N ILE A 118 9.93 -5.47 -16.32
CA ILE A 118 9.74 -5.24 -14.88
C ILE A 118 9.50 -6.59 -14.20
N LYS A 119 10.19 -6.81 -13.07
CA LYS A 119 9.90 -7.91 -12.15
C LYS A 119 9.89 -7.40 -10.72
N VAL A 120 8.78 -7.58 -10.02
CA VAL A 120 8.59 -7.12 -8.64
C VAL A 120 8.10 -8.30 -7.80
N ARG A 121 8.73 -8.47 -6.64
CA ARG A 121 8.22 -9.27 -5.52
C ARG A 121 8.26 -8.38 -4.29
N ALA A 122 7.08 -8.01 -3.80
CA ALA A 122 6.92 -7.03 -2.74
C ALA A 122 7.80 -7.36 -1.52
N GLY A 123 8.66 -6.41 -1.12
CA GLY A 123 9.58 -6.56 0.01
C GLY A 123 10.79 -7.46 -0.23
N GLU A 124 10.92 -8.09 -1.40
CA GLU A 124 11.96 -9.09 -1.67
C GLU A 124 12.85 -8.77 -2.87
N LEU A 125 12.26 -8.31 -3.97
CA LEU A 125 12.97 -8.06 -5.22
C LEU A 125 12.26 -6.98 -6.02
N VAL A 126 13.03 -6.06 -6.59
CA VAL A 126 12.63 -5.29 -7.76
C VAL A 126 13.77 -5.32 -8.76
N SER A 127 13.44 -5.50 -10.03
CA SER A 127 14.37 -5.34 -11.13
C SER A 127 13.63 -4.79 -12.34
N VAL A 128 14.18 -3.74 -12.94
CA VAL A 128 13.72 -3.19 -14.20
C VAL A 128 14.92 -3.13 -15.13
N LEU A 129 14.88 -3.89 -16.21
CA LEU A 129 16.02 -4.11 -17.11
C LEU A 129 15.57 -3.98 -18.56
N LEU A 130 16.50 -3.57 -19.43
CA LEU A 130 16.29 -3.68 -20.87
C LEU A 130 16.28 -5.15 -21.30
N ILE A 131 15.49 -5.46 -22.31
CA ILE A 131 15.57 -6.75 -23.01
C ILE A 131 16.92 -6.90 -23.71
N GLU A 132 17.29 -8.13 -24.03
CA GLU A 132 18.45 -8.40 -24.86
C GLU A 132 18.34 -7.65 -26.20
N GLY A 133 19.40 -6.93 -26.57
CA GLY A 133 19.42 -6.04 -27.75
C GLY A 133 18.66 -4.71 -27.59
N GLY A 134 17.92 -4.48 -26.49
CA GLY A 134 17.11 -3.27 -26.32
C GLY A 134 17.90 -1.96 -26.32
N GLU A 135 19.09 -1.93 -25.69
CA GLU A 135 19.97 -0.76 -25.74
C GLU A 135 20.48 -0.49 -27.16
N GLU A 136 20.77 -1.55 -27.92
CA GLU A 136 21.23 -1.45 -29.30
C GLU A 136 20.12 -0.89 -30.20
N VAL A 137 18.87 -1.34 -30.02
CA VAL A 137 17.70 -0.78 -30.72
C VAL A 137 17.59 0.73 -30.48
N LEU A 138 17.59 1.15 -29.21
CA LEU A 138 17.50 2.57 -28.84
C LEU A 138 18.66 3.38 -29.44
N ARG A 139 19.89 2.86 -29.33
CA ARG A 139 21.10 3.52 -29.85
C ARG A 139 21.05 3.68 -31.35
N ASN A 140 20.74 2.61 -32.08
CA ASN A 140 20.74 2.63 -33.55
C ASN A 140 19.61 3.51 -34.11
N ALA A 141 18.43 3.49 -33.49
CA ALA A 141 17.34 4.41 -33.85
C ALA A 141 17.72 5.88 -33.60
N THR A 142 18.33 6.17 -32.44
CA THR A 142 18.81 7.52 -32.10
C THR A 142 19.94 7.96 -33.04
N ASP A 143 20.89 7.09 -33.38
CA ASP A 143 21.97 7.35 -34.33
C ASP A 143 21.44 7.71 -35.73
N SER A 144 20.39 7.01 -36.17
CA SER A 144 19.72 7.25 -37.45
C SER A 144 19.08 8.64 -37.52
N LEU A 145 18.47 9.08 -36.42
CA LEU A 145 17.71 10.34 -36.35
C LEU A 145 18.55 11.57 -36.01
N PHE A 146 19.58 11.42 -35.17
CA PHE A 146 20.35 12.55 -34.61
C PHE A 146 21.83 12.53 -35.01
N GLY A 147 22.28 11.49 -35.70
CA GLY A 147 23.66 11.35 -36.17
C GLY A 147 24.60 10.73 -35.13
N LYS A 148 25.37 9.73 -35.57
CA LYS A 148 26.26 8.89 -34.75
C LYS A 148 27.22 9.67 -33.85
N ASP A 149 27.85 10.72 -34.37
CA ASP A 149 28.86 11.48 -33.62
C ASP A 149 28.24 12.32 -32.49
N ALA A 150 27.07 12.92 -32.75
CA ALA A 150 26.33 13.70 -31.75
C ALA A 150 25.85 12.79 -30.61
N VAL A 151 25.26 11.65 -30.95
CA VAL A 151 24.79 10.64 -29.99
C VAL A 151 25.97 10.09 -29.18
N LYS A 152 27.05 9.66 -29.84
CA LYS A 152 28.26 9.19 -29.14
C LYS A 152 28.82 10.22 -28.17
N SER A 153 28.86 11.49 -28.56
CA SER A 153 29.29 12.57 -27.66
C SER A 153 28.35 12.77 -26.47
N ALA A 154 27.04 12.69 -26.67
CA ALA A 154 26.05 12.83 -25.60
C ALA A 154 26.12 11.66 -24.61
N LEU A 155 26.15 10.42 -25.10
CA LEU A 155 26.21 9.23 -24.26
C LEU A 155 27.53 9.13 -23.48
N LYS A 156 28.64 9.63 -24.04
CA LYS A 156 29.90 9.77 -23.30
C LYS A 156 29.76 10.73 -22.12
N LYS A 157 29.04 11.85 -22.29
CA LYS A 157 28.76 12.78 -21.20
C LYS A 157 27.85 12.14 -20.16
N MET A 158 26.78 11.46 -20.56
CA MET A 158 25.85 10.78 -19.64
C MET A 158 26.56 9.71 -18.79
N ASN A 159 27.54 9.02 -19.36
CA ASN A 159 28.35 8.01 -18.66
C ASN A 159 29.49 8.57 -17.80
N ALA A 160 29.65 9.89 -17.69
CA ALA A 160 30.77 10.49 -16.98
C ALA A 160 30.68 10.34 -15.46
N SER A 161 29.46 10.24 -14.91
CA SER A 161 29.23 10.04 -13.48
C SER A 161 29.08 8.56 -13.15
N PRO A 162 29.73 8.05 -12.09
CA PRO A 162 29.54 6.67 -11.64
C PRO A 162 28.13 6.40 -11.12
N VAL A 163 27.44 7.40 -10.58
CA VAL A 163 26.06 7.32 -10.04
C VAL A 163 25.07 6.95 -11.14
N TYR A 164 25.27 7.51 -12.33
CA TYR A 164 24.32 7.48 -13.44
C TYR A 164 24.74 6.57 -14.59
N LYS A 165 25.87 5.88 -14.41
CA LYS A 165 26.49 5.05 -15.43
C LYS A 165 25.48 4.03 -15.97
N SER A 166 25.45 3.86 -17.28
CA SER A 166 24.49 3.00 -18.02
C SER A 166 23.00 3.38 -17.92
N VAL A 167 22.56 4.11 -16.89
CA VAL A 167 21.14 4.48 -16.71
C VAL A 167 20.77 5.73 -17.51
N LEU A 168 21.46 6.85 -17.29
CA LEU A 168 21.15 8.11 -17.99
C LEU A 168 21.41 8.07 -19.51
N PRO A 169 22.36 7.30 -20.05
CA PRO A 169 22.44 7.09 -21.50
C PRO A 169 21.14 6.55 -22.10
N VAL A 170 20.53 5.55 -21.46
CA VAL A 170 19.26 4.95 -21.90
C VAL A 170 18.13 5.98 -21.79
N TYR A 171 18.01 6.63 -20.64
CA TYR A 171 16.98 7.65 -20.41
C TYR A 171 17.09 8.82 -21.39
N TRP A 172 18.31 9.29 -21.67
CA TRP A 172 18.55 10.34 -22.65
C TRP A 172 18.09 9.93 -24.05
N MET A 173 18.34 8.69 -24.49
CA MET A 173 17.85 8.20 -25.78
C MET A 173 16.32 8.17 -25.81
N CYS A 174 15.65 7.69 -24.75
CA CYS A 174 14.19 7.72 -24.65
C CYS A 174 13.64 9.15 -24.76
N LEU A 175 14.17 10.11 -23.99
CA LEU A 175 13.77 11.53 -24.08
C LEU A 175 13.96 12.11 -25.48
N LYS A 176 15.07 11.79 -26.16
CA LYS A 176 15.31 12.25 -27.53
C LYS A 176 14.32 11.64 -28.53
N LEU A 177 14.02 10.34 -28.42
CA LEU A 177 13.01 9.71 -29.27
C LEU A 177 11.61 10.28 -28.99
N TRP A 178 11.24 10.46 -27.72
CA TRP A 178 9.98 11.10 -27.33
C TRP A 178 9.85 12.53 -27.85
N SER A 179 10.93 13.31 -27.86
CA SER A 179 10.93 14.66 -28.46
C SER A 179 10.59 14.69 -29.95
N LYS A 180 10.74 13.56 -30.66
CA LYS A 180 10.43 13.46 -32.09
C LYS A 180 9.04 12.94 -32.41
N ILE A 181 8.34 12.40 -31.41
CA ILE A 181 7.00 11.84 -31.59
C ILE A 181 5.94 12.60 -30.81
N ALA A 182 6.33 13.61 -30.03
CA ALA A 182 5.41 14.44 -29.28
C ALA A 182 4.38 15.06 -30.23
N SER A 183 3.08 14.96 -29.90
CA SER A 183 2.01 15.54 -30.72
C SER A 183 1.94 17.06 -30.67
N THR A 184 2.64 17.69 -29.71
CA THR A 184 2.68 19.14 -29.53
C THR A 184 4.12 19.66 -29.40
N GLU A 185 4.35 20.89 -29.85
CA GLU A 185 5.65 21.56 -29.75
C GLU A 185 6.09 21.72 -28.30
N GLN A 186 5.17 22.07 -27.39
CA GLN A 186 5.44 22.19 -25.95
C GLN A 186 5.92 20.87 -25.34
N MET A 187 5.29 19.73 -25.67
CA MET A 187 5.76 18.42 -25.21
C MET A 187 7.13 18.10 -25.81
N SER A 188 7.35 18.39 -27.10
CA SER A 188 8.64 18.19 -27.75
C SER A 188 9.75 18.96 -27.03
N GLU A 189 9.52 20.26 -26.77
CA GLU A 189 10.44 21.13 -26.03
C GLU A 189 10.67 20.62 -24.60
N GLY A 190 9.62 20.18 -23.91
CA GLY A 190 9.71 19.57 -22.59
C GLY A 190 10.69 18.39 -22.56
N TYR A 191 10.56 17.43 -23.48
CA TYR A 191 11.50 16.31 -23.58
C TYR A 191 12.92 16.74 -23.95
N GLN A 192 13.08 17.77 -24.79
CA GLN A 192 14.39 18.29 -25.16
C GLN A 192 15.09 18.96 -23.98
N ASN A 193 14.38 19.82 -23.24
CA ASN A 193 14.86 20.48 -22.04
C ASN A 193 15.28 19.45 -20.99
N ASN A 194 14.41 18.47 -20.75
CA ASN A 194 14.68 17.30 -19.92
C ASN A 194 15.97 16.57 -20.32
N ALA A 195 16.21 16.35 -21.62
CA ALA A 195 17.40 15.68 -22.13
C ALA A 195 18.67 16.53 -21.98
N GLU A 196 18.54 17.86 -22.02
CA GLU A 196 19.65 18.80 -21.83
C GLU A 196 20.04 18.94 -20.37
N GLU A 197 19.05 18.99 -19.47
CA GLU A 197 19.23 19.08 -18.02
C GLU A 197 19.99 17.88 -17.44
N LEU A 198 19.87 16.69 -18.06
CA LEU A 198 20.68 15.53 -17.67
C LEU A 198 22.18 15.81 -17.64
N ARG A 199 22.67 16.78 -18.44
CA ARG A 199 24.09 17.18 -18.42
C ARG A 199 24.47 17.91 -17.12
N ALA A 200 23.56 18.70 -16.57
CA ALA A 200 23.74 19.37 -15.28
C ALA A 200 23.66 18.35 -14.14
N ILE A 201 22.67 17.46 -14.18
CA ILE A 201 22.49 16.36 -13.22
C ILE A 201 23.75 15.48 -13.13
N VAL A 202 24.31 15.07 -14.29
CA VAL A 202 25.55 14.28 -14.32
C VAL A 202 26.72 15.00 -13.67
N LYS A 203 26.84 16.32 -13.86
CA LYS A 203 27.91 17.13 -13.25
C LYS A 203 27.72 17.26 -11.74
N ALA A 204 26.47 17.36 -11.27
CA ALA A 204 26.13 17.45 -9.86
C ALA A 204 26.37 16.14 -9.10
N GLY A 205 26.47 15.00 -9.79
CA GLY A 205 26.74 13.71 -9.15
C GLY A 205 25.58 13.32 -8.21
N GLU A 206 25.87 12.93 -6.97
CA GLU A 206 24.80 12.55 -6.02
C GLU A 206 23.83 13.69 -5.71
N GLU A 207 24.27 14.94 -5.73
CA GLU A 207 23.40 16.10 -5.46
C GLU A 207 22.36 16.31 -6.59
N GLY A 208 22.62 15.76 -7.78
CA GLY A 208 21.69 15.79 -8.91
C GLY A 208 20.52 14.81 -8.79
N VAL A 209 20.52 13.91 -7.81
CA VAL A 209 19.47 12.87 -7.67
C VAL A 209 18.12 13.49 -7.37
N LYS A 210 18.06 14.55 -6.56
CA LYS A 210 16.81 15.27 -6.28
C LYS A 210 16.21 15.90 -7.55
N VAL A 211 17.02 16.64 -8.31
CA VAL A 211 16.57 17.27 -9.57
C VAL A 211 16.10 16.22 -10.57
N LEU A 212 16.83 15.10 -10.68
CA LEU A 212 16.40 13.99 -11.51
C LEU A 212 15.09 13.39 -11.01
N LEU A 213 14.89 13.25 -9.70
CA LEU A 213 13.64 12.76 -9.13
C LEU A 213 12.48 13.69 -9.50
N ASP A 214 12.63 15.01 -9.35
CA ASP A 214 11.60 15.99 -9.73
C ASP A 214 11.19 15.82 -11.20
N GLN A 215 12.18 15.65 -12.09
CA GLN A 215 11.98 15.37 -13.51
C GLN A 215 11.22 14.05 -13.76
N LEU A 216 11.53 12.98 -12.99
CA LEU A 216 10.82 11.70 -13.08
C LEU A 216 9.38 11.81 -12.55
N LEU A 217 9.14 12.58 -11.49
CA LEU A 217 7.81 12.79 -10.93
C LEU A 217 6.92 13.56 -11.92
N SER A 218 7.47 14.62 -12.54
CA SER A 218 6.76 15.41 -13.57
C SER A 218 6.40 14.58 -14.81
N LEU A 219 7.21 13.61 -15.23
CA LEU A 219 6.83 12.71 -16.33
C LEU A 219 5.84 11.62 -15.89
N LEU A 220 5.80 11.26 -14.60
CA LEU A 220 4.81 10.32 -14.05
C LEU A 220 3.45 10.99 -13.81
N SER A 221 3.39 12.30 -13.56
CA SER A 221 2.11 13.01 -13.43
C SER A 221 1.35 13.00 -14.76
N GLN A 222 2.07 13.12 -15.87
CA GLN A 222 1.53 13.08 -17.22
C GLN A 222 0.74 11.78 -17.59
N PRO A 223 -0.26 11.87 -18.49
CA PRO A 223 -1.17 10.78 -18.85
C PRO A 223 -0.52 9.69 -19.72
N GLN A 224 0.61 9.98 -20.36
CA GLN A 224 1.26 9.05 -21.28
C GLN A 224 1.80 7.82 -20.55
N LYS A 225 1.06 6.71 -20.66
CA LYS A 225 1.35 5.44 -19.97
C LYS A 225 2.76 4.90 -20.27
N TYR A 226 3.29 5.13 -21.47
CA TYR A 226 4.60 4.66 -21.91
C TYR A 226 5.79 5.32 -21.17
N HIS A 227 5.58 6.40 -20.41
CA HIS A 227 6.61 6.98 -19.55
C HIS A 227 6.97 6.06 -18.39
N ARG A 228 5.97 5.34 -17.87
CA ARG A 228 6.02 4.65 -16.58
C ARG A 228 7.20 3.69 -16.47
N THR A 229 7.37 2.78 -17.43
CA THR A 229 8.40 1.74 -17.34
C THR A 229 9.80 2.31 -17.45
N VAL A 230 10.01 3.32 -18.30
CA VAL A 230 11.31 3.99 -18.44
C VAL A 230 11.67 4.74 -17.15
N ILE A 231 10.70 5.41 -16.53
CA ILE A 231 10.92 6.09 -15.25
C ILE A 231 11.22 5.08 -14.14
N TYR A 232 10.50 3.96 -14.12
CA TYR A 232 10.76 2.86 -13.18
C TYR A 232 12.15 2.26 -13.40
N TYR A 233 12.59 2.14 -14.65
CA TYR A 233 13.95 1.72 -14.98
C TYR A 233 14.98 2.68 -14.37
N VAL A 234 14.80 3.99 -14.55
CA VAL A 234 15.73 5.00 -13.99
C VAL A 234 15.71 4.92 -12.47
N TYR A 235 14.54 5.01 -11.85
CA TYR A 235 14.41 5.02 -10.38
C TYR A 235 14.99 3.75 -9.73
N VAL A 236 14.67 2.56 -10.25
CA VAL A 236 15.14 1.29 -9.70
C VAL A 236 16.66 1.15 -9.76
N ASN A 237 17.29 1.63 -10.84
CA ASN A 237 18.74 1.60 -10.95
C ASN A 237 19.43 2.69 -10.10
N LEU A 238 18.69 3.70 -9.61
CA LEU A 238 19.18 4.73 -8.69
C LEU A 238 18.95 4.41 -7.22
N LEU A 239 18.23 3.35 -6.88
CA LEU A 239 17.98 2.92 -5.50
C LEU A 239 19.22 2.80 -4.59
N PRO A 240 20.43 2.45 -5.07
CA PRO A 240 21.64 2.50 -4.23
C PRO A 240 22.03 3.91 -3.75
N HIS A 241 21.56 4.95 -4.44
CA HIS A 241 21.88 6.37 -4.18
C HIS A 241 20.70 7.15 -3.58
N ILE A 242 19.55 6.51 -3.41
CA ILE A 242 18.39 7.10 -2.74
C ILE A 242 18.68 7.28 -1.24
N LYS A 243 18.26 8.43 -0.71
CA LYS A 243 18.46 8.91 0.66
C LYS A 243 17.09 9.23 1.25
N GLU A 244 17.05 9.45 2.57
CA GLU A 244 15.79 9.74 3.28
C GLU A 244 15.09 10.98 2.72
N GLU A 245 15.83 12.03 2.35
CA GLU A 245 15.28 13.24 1.73
C GLU A 245 14.56 12.98 0.39
N HIS A 246 15.06 12.03 -0.42
CA HIS A 246 14.45 11.67 -1.69
C HIS A 246 13.13 10.93 -1.48
N VAL A 247 13.07 10.05 -0.49
CA VAL A 247 11.84 9.33 -0.16
C VAL A 247 10.83 10.25 0.52
N ALA A 248 11.29 11.16 1.39
CA ALA A 248 10.46 12.19 1.98
C ALA A 248 9.81 13.04 0.90
N HIS A 249 10.56 13.44 -0.14
CA HIS A 249 10.01 14.19 -1.27
C HIS A 249 8.86 13.44 -1.97
N ILE A 250 9.01 12.13 -2.24
CA ILE A 250 7.91 11.32 -2.83
C ILE A 250 6.68 11.27 -1.93
N ILE A 251 6.89 11.15 -0.61
CA ILE A 251 5.79 11.09 0.38
C ILE A 251 5.11 12.45 0.52
N GLU A 252 5.87 13.55 0.45
CA GLU A 252 5.34 14.92 0.41
C GLU A 252 4.44 15.09 -0.82
N THR A 253 4.90 14.68 -2.01
CA THR A 253 4.07 14.71 -3.23
C THR A 253 2.81 13.86 -3.12
N LEU A 254 2.90 12.68 -2.51
CA LEU A 254 1.73 11.83 -2.22
C LEU A 254 0.70 12.47 -1.28
N SER A 255 1.12 13.45 -0.49
CA SER A 255 0.29 14.11 0.54
C SER A 255 -0.35 15.41 0.04
N MET A 256 0.02 15.90 -1.15
CA MET A 256 -0.58 17.06 -1.81
C MET A 256 -2.06 16.79 -2.16
N ASP A 257 -2.85 17.87 -2.27
CA ASP A 257 -4.26 17.77 -2.60
C ASP A 257 -4.49 17.48 -4.10
N ASP A 258 -5.73 17.15 -4.47
CA ASP A 258 -6.08 16.76 -5.84
C ASP A 258 -5.92 17.90 -6.85
N GLU A 259 -6.06 19.16 -6.42
CA GLU A 259 -5.94 20.33 -7.29
C GLU A 259 -4.47 20.59 -7.61
N GLU A 260 -3.59 20.57 -6.60
CA GLU A 260 -2.15 20.76 -6.76
C GLU A 260 -1.50 19.66 -7.61
N LEU A 261 -2.05 18.43 -7.57
CA LEU A 261 -1.59 17.31 -8.39
C LEU A 261 -2.18 17.29 -9.81
N ALA A 262 -3.25 18.05 -10.07
CA ALA A 262 -3.90 18.13 -11.38
C ALA A 262 -3.58 19.41 -12.15
N ASP A 263 -3.20 20.50 -11.46
CA ASP A 263 -2.89 21.81 -12.04
C ASP A 263 -1.54 21.86 -12.81
N GLU A 264 -0.78 20.77 -12.86
CA GLU A 264 0.36 20.67 -13.80
C GLU A 264 -0.09 20.61 -15.28
N GLU A 265 -1.39 20.53 -15.56
CA GLU A 265 -1.95 20.37 -16.93
C GLU A 265 -2.88 21.50 -17.43
N GLU A 266 -2.79 22.72 -16.91
CA GLU A 266 -3.62 23.82 -17.44
C GLU A 266 -3.08 24.39 -18.78
N SER A 267 -3.22 23.61 -19.86
CA SER A 267 -3.40 24.12 -21.23
C SER A 267 -3.99 23.08 -22.19
N GLU A 268 -5.31 23.20 -22.40
CA GLU A 268 -6.12 22.77 -23.57
C GLU A 268 -6.18 21.25 -23.88
N GLU A 269 -7.29 20.62 -24.27
CA GLU A 269 -8.64 20.99 -24.65
C GLU A 269 -9.50 19.72 -24.48
N LYS A 270 -10.81 19.86 -24.29
CA LYS A 270 -11.75 18.73 -24.15
C LYS A 270 -11.70 17.80 -25.37
N THR A 271 -11.20 16.59 -25.19
CA THR A 271 -11.56 15.45 -26.05
C THR A 271 -12.53 14.55 -25.31
N SER A 272 -13.80 14.65 -25.72
CA SER A 272 -14.79 13.61 -25.53
C SER A 272 -14.35 12.41 -26.35
N ASP A 273 -14.11 11.28 -25.72
CA ASP A 273 -14.55 9.98 -26.22
C ASP A 273 -14.52 8.95 -25.08
N GLU A 274 -15.74 8.61 -24.65
CA GLU A 274 -16.06 7.36 -23.98
C GLU A 274 -15.80 6.22 -24.98
N ASP A 275 -14.79 5.39 -24.73
CA ASP A 275 -14.91 3.92 -24.79
C ASP A 275 -13.54 3.22 -24.65
N GLU A 276 -13.64 2.03 -24.04
CA GLU A 276 -12.70 0.89 -24.00
C GLU A 276 -11.73 0.73 -22.81
N GLU A 277 -12.15 -0.23 -21.96
CA GLU A 277 -11.36 -1.35 -21.43
C GLU A 277 -10.57 -1.14 -20.13
N MET A 278 -11.32 -1.14 -19.03
CA MET A 278 -10.88 -1.79 -17.79
C MET A 278 -11.34 -3.25 -17.80
N GLU A 279 -10.42 -4.16 -18.09
CA GLU A 279 -10.52 -5.57 -17.75
C GLU A 279 -9.30 -5.98 -16.92
N GLU A 280 -9.54 -6.90 -16.00
CA GLU A 280 -8.61 -7.61 -15.10
C GLU A 280 -8.19 -6.93 -13.79
N ALA A 281 -9.12 -6.92 -12.82
CA ALA A 281 -8.84 -7.51 -11.51
C ALA A 281 -10.13 -8.05 -10.87
N SER A 282 -10.24 -9.38 -10.84
CA SER A 282 -11.26 -10.16 -10.15
C SER A 282 -11.37 -9.81 -8.64
N GLU A 283 -12.60 -9.58 -8.16
CA GLU A 283 -13.31 -10.43 -7.17
C GLU A 283 -14.46 -9.66 -6.48
N SER A 284 -15.65 -10.27 -6.49
CA SER A 284 -16.70 -10.14 -5.46
C SER A 284 -17.48 -8.82 -5.35
N GLU A 285 -18.45 -8.60 -6.25
CA GLU A 285 -19.61 -7.73 -6.00
C GLU A 285 -20.77 -8.60 -5.47
N SER A 286 -21.05 -8.45 -4.17
CA SER A 286 -22.32 -8.84 -3.55
C SER A 286 -23.28 -7.68 -3.76
N GLU A 287 -24.38 -7.91 -4.46
CA GLU A 287 -25.49 -6.97 -4.52
C GLU A 287 -25.97 -6.62 -3.10
N SER A 288 -26.03 -5.32 -2.80
CA SER A 288 -27.01 -4.80 -1.85
C SER A 288 -27.69 -3.58 -2.45
N SER A 289 -29.00 -3.72 -2.60
CA SER A 289 -29.94 -2.75 -3.12
C SER A 289 -29.82 -1.37 -2.47
N MET A 290 -29.90 -0.34 -3.31
CA MET A 290 -30.23 1.02 -2.92
C MET A 290 -31.60 1.08 -2.27
N ASP A 291 -31.65 1.65 -1.07
CA ASP A 291 -32.82 2.36 -0.53
C ASP A 291 -32.32 3.36 0.53
N ASP A 292 -31.75 4.47 0.07
CA ASP A 292 -31.51 5.64 0.92
C ASP A 292 -32.72 6.58 0.78
N GLU A 293 -33.65 6.46 1.73
CA GLU A 293 -34.51 7.58 2.10
C GLU A 293 -33.61 8.63 2.78
N ASP A 294 -33.29 9.70 2.05
CA ASP A 294 -32.48 10.82 2.53
C ASP A 294 -33.08 11.44 3.81
N ASP A 295 -32.49 11.10 4.96
CA ASP A 295 -32.72 11.77 6.24
C ASP A 295 -31.95 13.11 6.22
N ILE A 296 -32.65 14.20 5.88
CA ILE A 296 -32.07 15.55 5.79
C ILE A 296 -31.47 15.95 7.15
N ASP A 297 -30.14 16.13 7.20
CA ASP A 297 -29.39 16.49 8.41
C ASP A 297 -30.01 17.72 9.12
N PRO A 298 -30.34 17.65 10.43
CA PRO A 298 -30.86 18.78 11.22
C PRO A 298 -30.06 20.09 11.08
N THR A 299 -28.76 20.02 10.79
CA THR A 299 -27.94 21.23 10.60
C THR A 299 -28.22 21.94 9.27
N THR A 300 -28.66 21.21 8.24
CA THR A 300 -29.05 21.77 6.93
C THR A 300 -30.37 22.54 7.03
N ILE A 301 -31.33 22.00 7.77
CA ILE A 301 -32.61 22.66 8.08
C ILE A 301 -32.34 23.96 8.86
N SER A 302 -31.45 23.93 9.86
CA SER A 302 -31.12 25.12 10.65
C SER A 302 -30.47 26.25 9.82
N ARG A 303 -29.63 25.90 8.84
CA ARG A 303 -29.01 26.90 7.93
C ARG A 303 -30.00 27.47 6.91
N LEU A 304 -30.92 26.65 6.39
CA LEU A 304 -32.03 27.12 5.56
C LEU A 304 -32.99 28.02 6.35
N GLU A 305 -33.34 27.64 7.59
CA GLU A 305 -34.16 28.47 8.49
C GLU A 305 -33.49 29.82 8.81
N SER A 306 -32.17 29.82 9.00
CA SER A 306 -31.38 31.05 9.20
C SER A 306 -31.34 31.93 7.94
N ALA A 307 -31.21 31.33 6.75
CA ALA A 307 -31.21 32.06 5.47
C ALA A 307 -32.58 32.68 5.14
N LEU A 308 -33.68 32.02 5.53
CA LEU A 308 -35.07 32.48 5.37
C LEU A 308 -35.48 33.58 6.39
N GLY A 309 -34.72 33.78 7.46
CA GLY A 309 -34.93 34.88 8.41
C GLY A 309 -36.35 34.96 9.00
N LYS A 310 -36.92 36.17 9.07
CA LYS A 310 -38.23 36.44 9.70
C LYS A 310 -39.41 35.71 9.03
N ALA A 311 -39.27 35.27 7.78
CA ALA A 311 -40.31 34.55 7.05
C ALA A 311 -40.50 33.10 7.56
N ALA A 312 -39.44 32.47 8.09
CA ALA A 312 -39.53 31.13 8.69
C ALA A 312 -40.28 31.14 10.04
N VAL A 313 -40.17 32.23 10.80
CA VAL A 313 -40.78 32.40 12.14
C VAL A 313 -42.31 32.50 12.07
N LYS A 314 -42.86 33.05 10.97
CA LYS A 314 -44.32 33.18 10.77
C LYS A 314 -45.05 31.84 10.60
N ARG A 315 -44.37 30.73 10.24
CA ARG A 315 -45.01 29.40 10.11
C ARG A 315 -45.02 28.56 11.38
N LYS A 316 -44.21 28.87 12.39
CA LYS A 316 -44.10 28.09 13.64
C LYS A 316 -44.98 28.62 14.79
N ALA A 317 -45.65 29.76 14.61
CA ALA A 317 -46.59 30.32 15.60
C ALA A 317 -48.03 30.29 15.06
N ASP A 318 -48.82 29.42 15.67
CA ASP A 318 -50.28 29.31 15.71
C ASP A 318 -51.06 28.70 14.53
N ALA A 319 -51.75 27.61 14.86
CA ALA A 319 -52.97 27.17 14.20
C ALA A 319 -54.13 28.09 14.62
N ILE A 320 -55.02 28.38 13.65
CA ILE A 320 -56.35 28.99 13.79
C ILE A 320 -56.34 30.52 13.99
N ASP A 321 -56.33 31.29 12.90
CA ASP A 321 -57.38 32.28 12.60
C ASP A 321 -57.32 32.69 11.12
N GLU A 322 -58.46 32.70 10.45
CA GLU A 322 -58.61 33.17 9.06
C GLU A 322 -58.75 34.70 9.07
N GLU A 323 -57.62 35.42 8.99
CA GLU A 323 -57.63 36.79 8.45
C GLU A 323 -56.45 36.96 7.48
N GLU A 324 -56.77 37.41 6.26
CA GLU A 324 -55.86 37.74 5.17
C GLU A 324 -54.74 38.68 5.65
N SER A 325 -53.59 38.09 6.03
CA SER A 325 -52.32 38.82 6.18
C SER A 325 -51.76 39.09 4.78
N ASP A 326 -52.16 40.24 4.24
CA ASP A 326 -51.67 40.88 3.02
C ASP A 326 -50.15 40.68 2.80
N ALA A 327 -49.79 40.08 1.66
CA ALA A 327 -48.41 39.79 1.25
C ALA A 327 -47.70 41.03 0.67
N SER A 328 -48.16 42.23 1.03
CA SER A 328 -47.76 43.51 0.40
C SER A 328 -46.63 44.28 1.13
N ASP A 329 -46.03 43.69 2.17
CA ASP A 329 -44.98 44.34 2.99
C ASP A 329 -43.58 43.69 2.84
N VAL A 330 -43.31 43.03 1.71
CA VAL A 330 -41.94 42.67 1.31
C VAL A 330 -41.61 43.43 0.05
N ASP A 331 -40.65 44.36 0.12
CA ASP A 331 -40.25 45.11 -1.08
C ASP A 331 -39.53 44.18 -2.09
N ASP A 332 -39.64 44.47 -3.39
CA ASP A 332 -39.05 43.63 -4.44
C ASP A 332 -37.53 43.42 -4.26
N ALA A 333 -36.79 44.42 -3.77
CA ALA A 333 -35.38 44.31 -3.44
C ALA A 333 -35.12 43.40 -2.24
N GLU A 334 -36.03 43.35 -1.26
CA GLU A 334 -35.96 42.39 -0.16
C GLU A 334 -36.26 40.95 -0.64
N MET A 335 -37.15 40.78 -1.62
CA MET A 335 -37.42 39.49 -2.28
C MET A 335 -36.21 39.00 -3.09
N PHE A 336 -35.56 39.86 -3.89
CA PHE A 336 -34.33 39.50 -4.59
C PHE A 336 -33.18 39.19 -3.62
N ALA A 337 -33.04 39.96 -2.53
CA ALA A 337 -32.02 39.70 -1.52
C ALA A 337 -32.24 38.38 -0.77
N MET A 338 -33.49 37.92 -0.64
CA MET A 338 -33.79 36.59 -0.09
C MET A 338 -33.43 35.47 -1.07
N ASP A 339 -33.74 35.63 -2.35
CA ASP A 339 -33.36 34.67 -3.40
C ASP A 339 -31.84 34.56 -3.53
N ASP A 340 -31.10 35.68 -3.47
CA ASP A 340 -29.63 35.68 -3.47
C ASP A 340 -29.05 34.97 -2.24
N ARG A 341 -29.66 35.13 -1.06
CA ARG A 341 -29.25 34.43 0.17
C ARG A 341 -29.56 32.96 0.13
N LEU A 342 -30.72 32.57 -0.41
CA LEU A 342 -31.10 31.17 -0.63
C LEU A 342 -30.17 30.53 -1.67
N ALA A 343 -29.90 31.19 -2.79
CA ALA A 343 -28.95 30.73 -3.79
C ALA A 343 -27.54 30.60 -3.21
N ALA A 344 -27.09 31.55 -2.38
CA ALA A 344 -25.81 31.45 -1.68
C ALA A 344 -25.77 30.28 -0.68
N ALA A 345 -26.86 30.04 0.05
CA ALA A 345 -26.99 28.89 0.96
C ALA A 345 -26.99 27.57 0.19
N PHE A 346 -27.75 27.46 -0.91
CA PHE A 346 -27.74 26.30 -1.80
C PHE A 346 -26.38 26.09 -2.48
N LYS A 347 -25.67 27.16 -2.85
CA LYS A 347 -24.33 27.08 -3.46
C LYS A 347 -23.25 26.70 -2.44
N ALA A 348 -23.43 27.08 -1.17
CA ALA A 348 -22.58 26.64 -0.06
C ALA A 348 -22.91 25.22 0.42
N MET A 349 -24.11 24.72 0.15
CA MET A 349 -24.57 23.35 0.43
C MET A 349 -24.35 22.40 -0.75
N ALA A 350 -24.15 22.91 -1.96
CA ALA A 350 -23.78 22.08 -3.09
C ALA A 350 -22.47 21.37 -2.75
N PRO A 351 -22.37 20.04 -2.98
CA PRO A 351 -21.09 19.35 -2.88
C PRO A 351 -20.10 20.15 -3.72
N LYS A 352 -18.90 20.44 -3.17
CA LYS A 352 -17.80 21.01 -3.94
C LYS A 352 -17.79 20.21 -5.24
N LYS A 353 -17.86 20.90 -6.39
CA LYS A 353 -17.68 20.24 -7.68
C LYS A 353 -16.24 19.72 -7.69
N GLU A 354 -16.02 18.55 -7.11
CA GLU A 354 -14.83 17.77 -7.36
C GLU A 354 -14.75 17.63 -8.86
N ASN A 355 -13.70 18.19 -9.42
CA ASN A 355 -13.37 17.92 -10.80
C ASN A 355 -13.00 16.43 -10.85
N LYS A 356 -13.98 15.57 -11.15
CA LYS A 356 -13.82 14.11 -11.17
C LYS A 356 -12.60 13.68 -12.01
N LEU A 357 -12.29 14.45 -13.06
CA LEU A 357 -11.09 14.25 -13.88
C LEU A 357 -9.81 14.54 -13.10
N ALA A 358 -9.72 15.68 -12.41
CA ALA A 358 -8.58 16.02 -11.55
C ALA A 358 -8.35 14.98 -10.46
N SER A 359 -9.41 14.56 -9.76
CA SER A 359 -9.31 13.53 -8.72
C SER A 359 -8.88 12.17 -9.28
N HIS A 360 -9.40 11.78 -10.46
CA HIS A 360 -8.97 10.57 -11.14
C HIS A 360 -7.49 10.62 -11.57
N MET A 361 -7.02 11.74 -12.12
CA MET A 361 -5.61 11.95 -12.51
C MET A 361 -4.70 11.94 -11.29
N ALA A 362 -5.05 12.68 -10.23
CA ALA A 362 -4.32 12.71 -8.97
C ALA A 362 -4.24 11.32 -8.34
N SER A 363 -5.35 10.57 -8.32
CA SER A 363 -5.39 9.18 -7.85
C SER A 363 -4.45 8.29 -8.68
N ALA A 364 -4.53 8.33 -10.01
CA ALA A 364 -3.65 7.56 -10.89
C ALA A 364 -2.16 7.90 -10.66
N PHE A 365 -1.83 9.18 -10.46
CA PHE A 365 -0.47 9.62 -10.16
C PHE A 365 0.00 9.10 -8.80
N ARG A 366 -0.82 9.22 -7.74
CA ARG A 366 -0.50 8.65 -6.42
C ARG A 366 -0.23 7.15 -6.47
N LEU A 367 -0.92 6.39 -7.32
CA LEU A 367 -0.62 4.97 -7.52
C LEU A 367 0.75 4.73 -8.14
N LYS A 368 1.18 5.57 -9.10
CA LYS A 368 2.53 5.51 -9.68
C LYS A 368 3.60 5.86 -8.63
N LEU A 369 3.35 6.85 -7.78
CA LEU A 369 4.26 7.21 -6.67
C LEU A 369 4.36 6.11 -5.61
N ALA A 370 3.23 5.47 -5.27
CA ALA A 370 3.22 4.33 -4.36
C ALA A 370 4.06 3.14 -4.88
N ASP A 371 4.14 2.95 -6.20
CA ASP A 371 5.02 1.94 -6.80
C ASP A 371 6.50 2.29 -6.58
N LEU A 372 6.90 3.57 -6.65
CA LEU A 372 8.28 3.98 -6.34
C LEU A 372 8.64 3.65 -4.89
N LEU A 373 7.72 3.89 -3.96
CA LEU A 373 7.92 3.49 -2.56
C LEU A 373 7.98 1.97 -2.40
N LEU A 374 7.14 1.22 -3.14
CA LEU A 374 7.21 -0.24 -3.17
C LEU A 374 8.57 -0.74 -3.69
N PHE A 375 9.13 -0.11 -4.73
CA PHE A 375 10.45 -0.46 -5.27
C PHE A 375 11.55 -0.19 -4.25
N THR A 376 11.46 0.95 -3.55
CA THR A 376 12.36 1.33 -2.46
C THR A 376 12.40 0.25 -1.37
N LEU A 377 11.24 -0.27 -0.98
CA LEU A 377 11.15 -1.35 0.01
C LEU A 377 11.61 -2.71 -0.54
N SER A 378 11.35 -2.98 -1.81
CA SER A 378 11.60 -4.28 -2.44
C SER A 378 13.04 -4.48 -2.92
N SER A 379 13.81 -3.41 -3.09
CA SER A 379 15.17 -3.52 -3.60
C SER A 379 16.17 -3.94 -2.54
N GLN A 380 17.08 -4.85 -2.87
CA GLN A 380 18.18 -5.21 -1.97
C GLN A 380 19.31 -4.16 -1.96
N SER A 381 19.33 -3.24 -2.93
CA SER A 381 20.35 -2.19 -3.02
C SER A 381 20.02 -0.94 -2.20
N THR A 382 18.74 -0.72 -1.86
CA THR A 382 18.34 0.42 -1.03
C THR A 382 18.87 0.26 0.39
N PRO A 383 19.53 1.28 0.97
CA PRO A 383 20.00 1.25 2.35
C PRO A 383 18.87 0.95 3.33
N LEU A 384 19.13 0.11 4.33
CA LEU A 384 18.09 -0.29 5.29
C LEU A 384 17.59 0.88 6.13
N SER A 385 18.45 1.82 6.52
CA SER A 385 18.06 3.03 7.27
C SER A 385 16.96 3.79 6.54
N VAL A 386 17.12 4.01 5.22
CA VAL A 386 16.10 4.64 4.38
C VAL A 386 14.76 3.90 4.48
N LYS A 387 14.76 2.56 4.38
CA LYS A 387 13.53 1.77 4.47
C LYS A 387 12.85 1.84 5.83
N VAL A 388 13.63 1.84 6.92
CA VAL A 388 13.10 1.92 8.28
C VAL A 388 12.53 3.31 8.56
N HIS A 389 13.22 4.37 8.14
CA HIS A 389 12.75 5.74 8.36
C HIS A 389 11.48 6.10 7.56
N MET A 390 11.06 5.28 6.59
CA MET A 390 9.75 5.41 5.92
C MET A 390 8.55 5.12 6.83
N MET A 391 8.73 4.39 7.94
CA MET A 391 7.62 3.88 8.76
C MET A 391 6.74 5.00 9.34
N ILE A 392 7.36 6.06 9.85
CA ILE A 392 6.63 7.17 10.49
C ILE A 392 5.96 8.08 9.44
N PRO A 393 6.65 8.53 8.36
CA PRO A 393 6.00 9.28 7.28
C PRO A 393 4.84 8.52 6.63
N LEU A 394 4.98 7.22 6.37
CA LEU A 394 3.89 6.41 5.81
C LEU A 394 2.71 6.25 6.79
N LEU A 395 2.96 6.18 8.09
CA LEU A 395 1.90 6.16 9.10
C LEU A 395 1.12 7.48 9.11
N LYS A 396 1.82 8.62 9.01
CA LYS A 396 1.18 9.94 8.88
C LYS A 396 0.34 10.04 7.62
N LEU A 397 0.90 9.62 6.47
CA LEU A 397 0.18 9.59 5.20
C LEU A 397 -1.06 8.70 5.27
N ALA A 398 -0.95 7.48 5.83
CA ALA A 398 -2.10 6.59 5.98
C ALA A 398 -3.20 7.20 6.86
N LYS A 399 -2.83 7.90 7.94
CA LYS A 399 -3.79 8.61 8.81
C LYS A 399 -4.48 9.76 8.07
N GLN A 400 -3.75 10.50 7.25
CA GLN A 400 -4.32 11.57 6.44
C GLN A 400 -5.32 10.99 5.42
N GLN A 401 -4.87 9.99 4.64
CA GLN A 401 -5.70 9.34 3.62
C GLN A 401 -6.97 8.71 4.21
N LEU A 402 -6.91 8.12 5.40
CA LEU A 402 -8.09 7.56 6.09
C LEU A 402 -9.07 8.63 6.59
N LYS A 403 -8.63 9.88 6.78
CA LYS A 403 -9.53 10.99 7.13
C LYS A 403 -10.27 11.52 5.90
N GLU A 404 -9.60 11.50 4.75
CA GLU A 404 -10.16 11.91 3.46
C GLU A 404 -11.10 10.82 2.92
N ASP A 405 -10.65 9.57 2.92
CA ASP A 405 -11.41 8.41 2.45
C ASP A 405 -11.07 7.16 3.30
N ALA A 406 -12.02 6.77 4.16
CA ALA A 406 -11.86 5.67 5.10
C ALA A 406 -11.70 4.29 4.43
N GLU A 407 -12.23 4.11 3.21
CA GLU A 407 -12.21 2.83 2.46
C GLU A 407 -11.36 2.91 1.17
N GLY A 408 -10.73 4.07 0.97
CA GLY A 408 -9.99 4.41 -0.23
C GLY A 408 -8.87 3.46 -0.61
N HIS A 409 -8.62 3.38 -1.91
CA HIS A 409 -7.54 2.56 -2.45
C HIS A 409 -6.15 3.05 -2.01
N ASN A 410 -5.99 4.37 -1.85
CA ASN A 410 -4.74 5.01 -1.44
C ASN A 410 -4.31 4.60 -0.02
N SER A 411 -5.23 4.68 0.95
CA SER A 411 -4.95 4.28 2.34
C SER A 411 -4.59 2.79 2.43
N ARG A 412 -5.30 1.93 1.70
CA ARG A 412 -4.99 0.49 1.60
C ARG A 412 -3.59 0.23 1.05
N LYS A 413 -3.17 0.93 -0.01
CA LYS A 413 -1.80 0.81 -0.55
C LYS A 413 -0.75 1.26 0.46
N THR A 414 -0.93 2.42 1.09
CA THR A 414 0.01 2.95 2.10
C THR A 414 0.14 2.01 3.31
N ILE A 415 -0.98 1.46 3.79
CA ILE A 415 -0.97 0.43 4.85
C ILE A 415 -0.27 -0.85 4.38
N GLY A 416 -0.44 -1.23 3.11
CA GLY A 416 0.31 -2.32 2.48
C GLY A 416 1.83 -2.12 2.57
N LEU A 417 2.32 -0.91 2.30
CA LEU A 417 3.74 -0.56 2.42
C LEU A 417 4.24 -0.69 3.87
N LEU A 418 3.47 -0.21 4.86
CA LEU A 418 3.79 -0.41 6.29
C LEU A 418 3.91 -1.91 6.64
N ASN A 419 2.98 -2.73 6.15
CA ASN A 419 3.01 -4.18 6.38
C ASN A 419 4.19 -4.88 5.71
N ILE A 420 4.70 -4.35 4.59
CA ILE A 420 5.93 -4.82 3.96
C ILE A 420 7.14 -4.47 4.85
N ILE A 421 7.20 -3.23 5.37
CA ILE A 421 8.29 -2.81 6.26
C ILE A 421 8.37 -3.70 7.50
N ALA A 422 7.23 -3.99 8.13
CA ALA A 422 7.16 -4.84 9.31
C ALA A 422 7.66 -6.29 9.09
N LYS A 423 7.86 -6.70 7.82
CA LYS A 423 8.35 -8.03 7.41
C LYS A 423 9.76 -8.00 6.83
N LEU A 424 10.42 -6.84 6.80
CA LEU A 424 11.81 -6.75 6.33
C LEU A 424 12.72 -7.66 7.16
N LYS A 425 13.82 -8.10 6.53
CA LYS A 425 14.82 -8.90 7.22
C LYS A 425 15.34 -8.16 8.44
N LYS A 426 15.48 -8.89 9.55
CA LYS A 426 16.00 -8.35 10.80
C LYS A 426 17.36 -7.72 10.60
N ALA A 427 17.53 -6.56 11.21
CA ALA A 427 18.82 -5.90 11.37
C ALA A 427 18.91 -5.33 12.78
N HIS A 428 20.06 -4.76 13.10
CA HIS A 428 20.32 -4.13 14.39
C HIS A 428 20.51 -2.63 14.19
N LEU A 429 19.78 -1.81 14.94
CA LEU A 429 19.95 -0.37 15.03
C LEU A 429 20.49 0.03 16.41
N PRO A 430 21.15 1.19 16.55
CA PRO A 430 21.52 1.75 17.84
C PRO A 430 20.30 1.91 18.76
N ASP A 431 20.49 1.69 20.06
CA ASP A 431 19.43 1.78 21.07
C ASP A 431 18.68 3.12 21.02
N GLU A 432 19.40 4.23 20.88
CA GLU A 432 18.83 5.59 20.82
C GLU A 432 17.87 5.76 19.63
N GLU A 433 18.22 5.18 18.49
CA GLU A 433 17.40 5.21 17.26
C GLU A 433 16.14 4.35 17.42
N VAL A 434 16.28 3.15 18.01
CA VAL A 434 15.13 2.27 18.30
C VAL A 434 14.13 2.96 19.25
N VAL A 435 14.63 3.61 20.31
CA VAL A 435 13.79 4.34 21.26
C VAL A 435 13.11 5.54 20.57
N SER A 436 13.86 6.31 19.77
CA SER A 436 13.30 7.44 19.01
C SER A 436 12.19 6.99 18.05
N LEU A 437 12.39 5.89 17.31
CA LEU A 437 11.38 5.32 16.42
C LEU A 437 10.14 4.85 17.19
N LEU A 438 10.31 4.24 18.36
CA LEU A 438 9.19 3.83 19.21
C LEU A 438 8.41 5.06 19.72
N ASP A 439 9.08 6.11 20.17
CA ASP A 439 8.42 7.32 20.66
C ASP A 439 7.61 8.01 19.54
N GLN A 440 8.18 8.11 18.34
CA GLN A 440 7.48 8.62 17.16
C GLN A 440 6.28 7.73 16.76
N LEU A 441 6.44 6.40 16.83
CA LEU A 441 5.35 5.46 16.59
C LEU A 441 4.23 5.64 17.62
N ILE A 442 4.55 5.85 18.89
CA ILE A 442 3.53 6.06 19.93
C ILE A 442 2.80 7.38 19.66
N GLN A 443 3.52 8.45 19.37
CA GLN A 443 2.93 9.76 19.07
C GLN A 443 1.94 9.68 17.91
N GLU A 444 2.31 8.97 16.83
CA GLU A 444 1.46 8.83 15.66
C GLU A 444 0.43 7.71 15.77
N GLY A 445 0.71 6.66 16.54
CA GLY A 445 -0.09 5.45 16.68
C GLY A 445 -1.26 5.56 17.68
N THR A 446 -1.26 6.57 18.55
CA THR A 446 -2.35 6.78 19.51
C THR A 446 -3.62 7.32 18.86
N GLY A 447 -4.78 6.87 19.36
CA GLY A 447 -6.09 7.36 18.92
C GLY A 447 -6.54 6.85 17.54
N ILE A 448 -5.87 5.84 16.98
CA ILE A 448 -6.27 5.22 15.72
C ILE A 448 -7.49 4.33 15.96
N ALA A 449 -8.54 4.52 15.15
CA ALA A 449 -9.76 3.70 15.20
C ALA A 449 -9.81 2.63 14.08
N ASN A 450 -9.14 2.86 12.94
CA ASN A 450 -9.17 1.93 11.80
C ASN A 450 -8.47 0.61 12.15
N PRO A 451 -9.16 -0.55 12.10
CA PRO A 451 -8.60 -1.83 12.52
C PRO A 451 -7.37 -2.28 11.71
N THR A 452 -7.37 -2.01 10.40
CA THR A 452 -6.26 -2.38 9.51
C THR A 452 -5.00 -1.59 9.86
N LEU A 453 -5.14 -0.29 10.13
CA LEU A 453 -4.02 0.54 10.56
C LEU A 453 -3.55 0.20 11.99
N ILE A 454 -4.46 -0.13 12.91
CA ILE A 454 -4.09 -0.65 14.25
C ILE A 454 -3.20 -1.89 14.12
N SER A 455 -3.59 -2.84 13.27
CA SER A 455 -2.81 -4.06 13.02
C SER A 455 -1.43 -3.76 12.40
N ALA A 456 -1.35 -2.80 11.48
CA ALA A 456 -0.09 -2.37 10.88
C ALA A 456 0.83 -1.72 11.94
N VAL A 457 0.30 -0.81 12.76
CA VAL A 457 1.03 -0.15 13.86
C VAL A 457 1.55 -1.18 14.89
N ALA A 458 0.75 -2.19 15.24
CA ALA A 458 1.18 -3.28 16.11
C ALA A 458 2.31 -4.12 15.48
N SER A 459 2.21 -4.42 14.19
CA SER A 459 3.25 -5.14 13.45
C SER A 459 4.55 -4.34 13.40
N ILE A 460 4.44 -3.03 13.17
CA ILE A 460 5.54 -2.07 13.17
C ILE A 460 6.19 -1.97 14.57
N SER A 461 5.40 -1.87 15.65
CA SER A 461 5.90 -1.88 17.04
C SER A 461 6.75 -3.14 17.33
N SER A 462 6.26 -4.30 16.89
CA SER A 462 7.02 -5.56 17.00
C SER A 462 8.31 -5.52 16.19
N PHE A 463 8.25 -4.98 14.97
CA PHE A 463 9.42 -4.86 14.11
C PHE A 463 10.47 -3.90 14.70
N ILE A 464 10.08 -2.73 15.22
CA ILE A 464 10.98 -1.79 15.93
C ILE A 464 11.66 -2.50 17.10
N CYS A 465 10.92 -3.26 17.91
CA CYS A 465 11.53 -4.05 18.98
C CYS A 465 12.58 -5.00 18.44
N SER A 466 12.31 -5.66 17.31
CA SER A 466 13.26 -6.59 16.68
C SER A 466 14.54 -5.92 16.17
N LEU A 467 14.51 -4.61 15.87
CA LEU A 467 15.68 -3.83 15.47
C LEU A 467 16.64 -3.58 16.64
N GLY A 468 16.16 -3.63 17.89
CA GLY A 468 16.98 -3.54 19.09
C GLY A 468 17.41 -4.90 19.66
N ILE A 469 17.12 -6.01 18.95
CA ILE A 469 17.53 -7.36 19.38
C ILE A 469 18.86 -7.71 18.69
N SER A 470 19.86 -8.03 19.49
CA SER A 470 21.18 -8.46 19.02
C SER A 470 21.13 -9.80 18.28
N SER A 471 22.20 -10.15 17.58
CA SER A 471 22.35 -11.46 16.94
C SER A 471 22.30 -12.62 17.94
N GLU A 472 22.61 -12.37 19.22
CA GLU A 472 22.53 -13.33 20.32
C GLU A 472 21.11 -13.48 20.89
N GLY A 473 20.15 -12.69 20.40
CA GLY A 473 18.76 -12.71 20.86
C GLY A 473 18.53 -11.94 22.16
N THR A 474 19.46 -11.06 22.54
CA THR A 474 19.36 -10.20 23.73
C THR A 474 18.99 -8.77 23.33
N CYS A 475 18.42 -8.01 24.26
CA CYS A 475 18.03 -6.62 24.04
C CYS A 475 18.58 -5.77 25.19
N SER A 476 19.00 -4.54 24.90
CA SER A 476 19.55 -3.62 25.91
C SER A 476 18.48 -3.24 26.95
N GLU A 477 18.93 -2.88 28.15
CA GLU A 477 17.99 -2.43 29.19
C GLU A 477 17.29 -1.12 28.79
N VAL A 478 17.95 -0.26 28.00
CA VAL A 478 17.38 0.98 27.48
C VAL A 478 16.18 0.70 26.59
N VAL A 479 16.33 -0.16 25.58
CA VAL A 479 15.23 -0.53 24.67
C VAL A 479 14.13 -1.28 25.41
N LEU A 480 14.49 -2.24 26.27
CA LEU A 480 13.50 -2.98 27.08
C LEU A 480 12.68 -2.05 27.97
N ASN A 481 13.32 -1.07 28.63
CA ASN A 481 12.62 -0.11 29.48
C ASN A 481 11.68 0.81 28.67
N ALA A 482 12.02 1.15 27.42
CA ALA A 482 11.13 1.93 26.57
C ALA A 482 9.83 1.18 26.23
N PHE A 483 9.94 -0.09 25.82
CA PHE A 483 8.76 -0.94 25.55
C PHE A 483 7.96 -1.27 26.82
N VAL A 484 8.64 -1.49 27.95
CA VAL A 484 7.98 -1.65 29.26
C VAL A 484 7.25 -0.36 29.65
N GLY A 485 7.85 0.82 29.42
CA GLY A 485 7.23 2.11 29.68
C GLY A 485 5.96 2.33 28.85
N LEU A 486 5.96 1.92 27.58
CA LEU A 486 4.73 1.90 26.76
C LEU A 486 3.65 1.00 27.38
N PHE A 487 4.01 -0.21 27.82
CA PHE A 487 3.06 -1.10 28.50
C PHE A 487 2.52 -0.51 29.80
N GLU A 488 3.36 0.10 30.64
CA GLU A 488 2.95 0.73 31.90
C GLU A 488 2.03 1.94 31.69
N ARG A 489 2.29 2.75 30.66
CA ARG A 489 1.39 3.82 30.21
C ARG A 489 0.05 3.24 29.77
N PHE A 490 0.04 2.14 29.00
CA PHE A 490 -1.20 1.46 28.63
C PHE A 490 -1.99 0.98 29.86
N MET A 491 -1.31 0.42 30.86
CA MET A 491 -1.96 -0.08 32.09
C MET A 491 -2.62 1.06 32.89
N SER A 492 -1.96 2.21 32.98
CA SER A 492 -2.35 3.34 33.85
C SER A 492 -3.20 4.42 33.19
N GLN A 493 -3.25 4.51 31.85
CA GLN A 493 -3.97 5.58 31.14
C GLN A 493 -5.47 5.67 31.50
N GLU A 494 -6.00 6.88 31.53
CA GLU A 494 -7.44 7.14 31.76
C GLU A 494 -8.19 7.32 30.44
N GLU A 495 -7.61 8.11 29.53
CA GLU A 495 -8.18 8.52 28.23
C GLU A 495 -8.40 7.34 27.27
N GLY A 496 -7.57 6.29 27.36
CA GLY A 496 -7.70 5.09 26.53
C GLY A 496 -7.16 5.23 25.11
N LEU A 497 -6.29 6.21 24.84
CA LEU A 497 -5.73 6.48 23.51
C LEU A 497 -4.68 5.46 23.04
N ILE A 498 -3.99 4.78 23.97
CA ILE A 498 -3.04 3.71 23.64
C ILE A 498 -3.83 2.40 23.53
N GLY A 499 -3.97 1.88 22.30
CA GLY A 499 -4.56 0.57 22.02
C GLY A 499 -3.74 -0.58 22.61
N CYS A 500 -4.37 -1.70 22.97
CA CYS A 500 -3.66 -2.82 23.56
C CYS A 500 -2.72 -3.48 22.54
N GLU A 501 -3.12 -3.54 21.27
CA GLU A 501 -2.39 -4.16 20.17
C GLU A 501 -1.02 -3.52 20.01
N LEU A 502 -0.95 -2.18 20.06
CA LEU A 502 0.30 -1.42 20.07
C LEU A 502 1.13 -1.72 21.33
N ALA A 503 0.49 -1.67 22.50
CA ALA A 503 1.18 -1.78 23.78
C ALA A 503 1.81 -3.15 24.06
N ILE A 504 1.18 -4.23 23.57
CA ILE A 504 1.63 -5.60 23.84
C ILE A 504 2.30 -6.27 22.64
N ALA A 505 2.23 -5.67 21.45
CA ALA A 505 2.77 -6.22 20.19
C ALA A 505 4.17 -6.82 20.35
N ALA A 506 5.13 -6.02 20.80
CA ALA A 506 6.51 -6.44 20.99
C ALA A 506 6.64 -7.61 21.96
N VAL A 507 5.88 -7.59 23.07
CA VAL A 507 5.90 -8.62 24.11
C VAL A 507 5.33 -9.94 23.58
N VAL A 508 4.27 -9.87 22.77
CA VAL A 508 3.65 -11.05 22.16
C VAL A 508 4.54 -11.65 21.08
N LYS A 509 5.22 -10.81 20.28
CA LYS A 509 6.07 -11.28 19.18
C LYS A 509 7.44 -11.76 19.64
N HIS A 510 8.01 -11.13 20.66
CA HIS A 510 9.36 -11.39 21.18
C HIS A 510 9.37 -11.64 22.70
N PRO A 511 8.55 -12.57 23.23
CA PRO A 511 8.40 -12.78 24.67
C PRO A 511 9.71 -13.12 25.40
N GLU A 512 10.69 -13.72 24.70
CA GLU A 512 11.99 -14.08 25.27
C GLU A 512 12.74 -12.88 25.87
N VAL A 513 12.75 -11.72 25.19
CA VAL A 513 13.53 -10.57 25.67
C VAL A 513 12.89 -9.90 26.89
N PHE A 514 11.61 -10.18 27.14
CA PHE A 514 10.85 -9.61 28.25
C PHE A 514 10.79 -10.50 29.50
N VAL A 515 11.31 -11.75 29.45
CA VAL A 515 11.35 -12.64 30.63
C VAL A 515 12.04 -12.00 31.85
N PRO A 516 13.16 -11.26 31.72
CA PRO A 516 13.76 -10.54 32.85
C PRO A 516 12.83 -9.50 33.50
N LYS A 517 11.85 -8.98 32.75
CA LYS A 517 10.87 -7.99 33.20
C LYS A 517 9.51 -8.60 33.57
N ALA A 518 9.40 -9.94 33.62
CA ALA A 518 8.15 -10.67 33.89
C ALA A 518 7.43 -10.26 35.19
N LYS A 519 8.15 -9.80 36.22
CA LYS A 519 7.55 -9.29 37.47
C LYS A 519 6.60 -8.12 37.24
N ILE A 520 6.86 -7.26 36.24
CA ILE A 520 6.05 -6.09 35.92
C ILE A 520 4.67 -6.56 35.43
N PHE A 521 4.66 -7.49 34.47
CA PHE A 521 3.44 -8.10 33.94
C PHE A 521 2.66 -8.88 35.00
N LEU A 522 3.36 -9.59 35.89
CA LEU A 522 2.72 -10.28 37.02
C LEU A 522 1.99 -9.30 37.94
N LYS A 523 2.66 -8.22 38.37
CA LYS A 523 2.04 -7.19 39.21
C LYS A 523 0.85 -6.53 38.50
N ALA A 524 1.01 -6.17 37.23
CA ALA A 524 -0.02 -5.56 36.41
C ALA A 524 -1.24 -6.48 36.21
N GLY A 525 -1.01 -7.77 35.99
CA GLY A 525 -2.06 -8.75 35.75
C GLY A 525 -2.98 -8.99 36.96
N PHE A 526 -2.46 -8.85 38.17
CA PHE A 526 -3.21 -9.11 39.41
C PHE A 526 -3.51 -7.84 40.24
N ASN A 527 -3.21 -6.65 39.72
CA ASN A 527 -3.59 -5.40 40.36
C ASN A 527 -5.09 -5.12 40.19
N ALA A 528 -5.84 -5.04 41.29
CA ALA A 528 -7.29 -4.83 41.27
C ALA A 528 -7.70 -3.43 40.75
N GLU A 529 -6.82 -2.43 40.86
CA GLU A 529 -7.07 -1.05 40.41
C GLU A 529 -7.12 -0.93 38.88
N TYR A 530 -6.50 -1.86 38.16
CA TYR A 530 -6.51 -1.83 36.70
C TYR A 530 -7.78 -2.44 36.12
N ARG A 531 -8.24 -1.85 35.00
CA ARG A 531 -9.38 -2.37 34.25
C ARG A 531 -9.16 -3.84 33.88
N ILE A 532 -10.21 -4.66 34.01
CA ILE A 532 -10.14 -6.12 33.85
C ILE A 532 -9.55 -6.57 32.51
N PHE A 533 -9.86 -5.85 31.43
CA PHE A 533 -9.31 -6.14 30.11
C PHE A 533 -7.79 -5.96 30.08
N ARG A 534 -7.23 -4.87 30.64
CA ARG A 534 -5.78 -4.65 30.69
C ARG A 534 -5.06 -5.69 31.53
N ARG A 535 -5.66 -6.06 32.66
CA ARG A 535 -5.20 -7.18 33.50
C ARG A 535 -5.16 -8.50 32.73
N THR A 536 -6.17 -8.74 31.88
CA THR A 536 -6.23 -9.92 31.01
C THR A 536 -5.05 -9.94 30.04
N GLU A 537 -4.79 -8.83 29.35
CA GLU A 537 -3.67 -8.73 28.40
C GLU A 537 -2.31 -8.89 29.11
N ALA A 538 -2.14 -8.33 30.31
CA ALA A 538 -0.94 -8.52 31.12
C ALA A 538 -0.70 -9.99 31.52
N VAL A 539 -1.76 -10.70 31.93
CA VAL A 539 -1.69 -12.13 32.25
C VAL A 539 -1.36 -12.96 31.00
N LEU A 540 -1.91 -12.61 29.83
CA LEU A 540 -1.61 -13.30 28.58
C LEU A 540 -0.17 -13.06 28.10
N CYS A 541 0.36 -11.85 28.24
CA CYS A 541 1.77 -11.56 27.99
C CYS A 541 2.68 -12.43 28.87
N LEU A 542 2.38 -12.49 30.18
CA LEU A 542 3.13 -13.33 31.10
C LEU A 542 2.99 -14.83 30.75
N ALA A 543 1.80 -15.28 30.34
CA ALA A 543 1.60 -16.67 29.91
C ALA A 543 2.41 -17.01 28.64
N GLY A 544 2.60 -16.04 27.73
CA GLY A 544 3.47 -16.14 26.56
C GLY A 544 4.94 -16.32 26.93
N MET A 545 5.42 -15.56 27.91
CA MET A 545 6.77 -15.70 28.48
C MET A 545 6.99 -17.08 29.12
N MET A 546 5.94 -17.66 29.72
CA MET A 546 6.00 -18.96 30.39
C MET A 546 5.81 -20.15 29.44
N THR A 547 5.82 -19.97 28.11
CA THR A 547 5.71 -21.09 27.17
C THR A 547 7.02 -21.89 27.10
N LYS A 548 6.92 -23.19 26.78
CA LYS A 548 8.07 -24.09 26.67
C LYS A 548 9.15 -23.59 25.71
N ALA A 549 8.74 -23.02 24.58
CA ALA A 549 9.66 -22.47 23.59
C ALA A 549 10.49 -21.31 24.13
N VAL A 550 9.89 -20.47 24.98
CA VAL A 550 10.56 -19.32 25.61
C VAL A 550 11.41 -19.76 26.79
N GLN A 551 10.85 -20.57 27.69
CA GLN A 551 11.54 -21.04 28.90
C GLN A 551 12.77 -21.90 28.60
N HIS A 552 12.82 -22.56 27.43
CA HIS A 552 14.02 -23.25 26.95
C HIS A 552 15.14 -22.30 26.53
N LYS A 553 14.81 -21.09 26.04
CA LYS A 553 15.80 -20.06 25.67
C LYS A 553 16.26 -19.28 26.89
N ILE A 554 15.33 -18.91 27.77
CA ILE A 554 15.58 -18.08 28.94
C ILE A 554 14.65 -18.47 30.09
N SER A 555 15.25 -18.91 31.20
CA SER A 555 14.51 -19.39 32.36
C SER A 555 13.95 -18.22 33.18
N ALA A 556 12.70 -18.34 33.61
CA ALA A 556 12.10 -17.38 34.53
C ALA A 556 12.78 -17.40 35.90
N GLU A 557 12.83 -16.25 36.57
CA GLU A 557 13.31 -16.20 37.94
C GLU A 557 12.38 -17.00 38.89
N LYS A 558 12.99 -17.67 39.88
CA LYS A 558 12.27 -18.35 40.97
C LYS A 558 11.24 -17.46 41.67
N SER A 559 11.55 -16.17 41.81
CA SER A 559 10.68 -15.17 42.43
C SER A 559 9.39 -14.92 41.62
N VAL A 560 9.48 -14.97 40.29
CA VAL A 560 8.34 -14.85 39.37
C VAL A 560 7.45 -16.09 39.48
N VAL A 561 8.04 -17.30 39.44
CA VAL A 561 7.29 -18.56 39.58
C VAL A 561 6.55 -18.62 40.92
N LYS A 562 7.23 -18.23 42.01
CA LYS A 562 6.60 -18.08 43.34
C LYS A 562 5.42 -17.11 43.31
N GLY A 563 5.60 -15.96 42.67
CA GLY A 563 4.57 -14.93 42.56
C GLY A 563 3.35 -15.39 41.76
N ILE A 564 3.58 -16.08 40.62
CA ILE A 564 2.52 -16.71 39.82
C ILE A 564 1.71 -17.68 40.68
N GLY A 565 2.37 -18.60 41.40
CA GLY A 565 1.67 -19.58 42.25
C GLY A 565 0.78 -18.90 43.30
N LYS A 566 1.32 -17.90 44.02
CA LYS A 566 0.58 -17.15 45.04
C LYS A 566 -0.62 -16.40 44.47
N SER A 567 -0.39 -15.54 43.48
CA SER A 567 -1.43 -14.67 42.92
C SER A 567 -2.53 -15.46 42.22
N CYS A 568 -2.18 -16.57 41.55
CA CYS A 568 -3.16 -17.49 40.99
C CYS A 568 -3.99 -18.16 42.08
N THR A 569 -3.38 -18.68 43.14
CA THR A 569 -4.11 -19.31 44.27
C THR A 569 -5.07 -18.33 44.92
N GLU A 570 -4.61 -17.12 45.24
CA GLU A 570 -5.43 -16.06 45.83
C GLU A 570 -6.64 -15.74 44.95
N TYR A 571 -6.42 -15.59 43.63
CA TYR A 571 -7.51 -15.33 42.68
C TYR A 571 -8.49 -16.51 42.55
N LEU A 572 -8.00 -17.75 42.49
CA LEU A 572 -8.84 -18.94 42.38
C LEU A 572 -9.72 -19.10 43.63
N ASN A 573 -9.15 -18.92 44.83
CA ASN A 573 -9.89 -18.96 46.09
C ASN A 573 -11.00 -17.90 46.13
N ALA A 574 -10.68 -16.65 45.77
CA ALA A 574 -11.66 -15.57 45.70
C ALA A 574 -12.77 -15.86 44.68
N SER A 575 -12.41 -16.46 43.54
CA SER A 575 -13.38 -16.83 42.50
C SER A 575 -14.32 -17.96 42.93
N VAL A 576 -13.84 -18.92 43.72
CA VAL A 576 -14.69 -19.99 44.30
C VAL A 576 -15.58 -19.44 45.41
N ALA A 577 -15.10 -18.45 46.18
CA ALA A 577 -15.93 -17.76 47.16
C ALA A 577 -17.08 -16.99 46.50
N GLU A 578 -16.84 -16.37 45.34
CA GLU A 578 -17.83 -15.58 44.60
C GLU A 578 -17.96 -15.98 43.11
N PRO A 579 -18.53 -17.15 42.77
CA PRO A 579 -18.59 -17.65 41.39
C PRO A 579 -19.33 -16.70 40.41
N ASN A 580 -20.28 -15.94 40.94
CA ASN A 580 -21.12 -15.02 40.18
C ASN A 580 -20.35 -13.79 39.67
N THR A 581 -19.27 -13.35 40.34
CA THR A 581 -18.51 -12.13 39.99
C THR A 581 -17.39 -12.40 38.97
N ILE A 582 -17.08 -13.67 38.71
CA ILE A 582 -16.02 -14.09 37.79
C ILE A 582 -16.20 -13.50 36.39
N LYS A 583 -15.08 -13.00 35.85
CA LYS A 583 -14.96 -12.53 34.46
C LYS A 583 -14.36 -13.65 33.60
N PRO A 584 -15.12 -14.25 32.66
CA PRO A 584 -14.72 -15.50 31.99
C PRO A 584 -13.35 -15.46 31.29
N ARG A 585 -13.08 -14.42 30.49
CA ARG A 585 -11.83 -14.28 29.74
C ARG A 585 -10.61 -14.14 30.66
N TYR A 586 -10.75 -13.38 31.74
CA TYR A 586 -9.68 -13.21 32.73
C TYR A 586 -9.40 -14.52 33.46
N PHE A 587 -10.42 -15.24 33.91
CA PHE A 587 -10.26 -16.56 34.56
C PHE A 587 -9.58 -17.57 33.63
N ALA A 588 -10.02 -17.64 32.35
CA ALA A 588 -9.38 -18.50 31.35
C ALA A 588 -7.91 -18.13 31.12
N SER A 589 -7.57 -16.83 31.14
CA SER A 589 -6.19 -16.35 31.02
C SER A 589 -5.33 -16.73 32.22
N VAL A 590 -5.89 -16.70 33.44
CA VAL A 590 -5.21 -17.19 34.66
C VAL A 590 -4.95 -18.69 34.56
N LEU A 591 -5.93 -19.49 34.13
CA LEU A 591 -5.72 -20.92 33.89
C LEU A 591 -4.66 -21.17 32.80
N LYS A 592 -4.64 -20.36 31.74
CA LYS A 592 -3.62 -20.43 30.69
C LYS A 592 -2.23 -20.14 31.25
N LEU A 593 -2.08 -19.12 32.09
CA LEU A 593 -0.82 -18.79 32.77
C LEU A 593 -0.34 -19.95 33.63
N ILE A 594 -1.21 -20.53 34.45
CA ILE A 594 -0.89 -21.69 35.29
C ILE A 594 -0.43 -22.87 34.42
N LEU A 595 -1.19 -23.20 33.38
CA LEU A 595 -0.89 -24.31 32.47
C LEU A 595 0.46 -24.11 31.76
N SER A 596 0.69 -22.93 31.18
CA SER A 596 1.96 -22.59 30.53
C SER A 596 3.11 -22.76 31.51
N THR A 597 2.99 -22.19 32.71
CA THR A 597 4.03 -22.25 33.75
C THR A 597 4.31 -23.69 34.18
N ALA A 598 3.29 -24.45 34.59
CA ALA A 598 3.44 -25.80 35.09
C ALA A 598 4.08 -26.76 34.08
N THR A 599 3.77 -26.59 32.79
CA THR A 599 4.27 -27.48 31.72
C THR A 599 5.64 -27.10 31.17
N SER A 600 6.15 -25.90 31.47
CA SER A 600 7.29 -25.32 30.75
C SER A 600 8.49 -24.97 31.63
N ILE A 601 8.29 -24.72 32.93
CA ILE A 601 9.40 -24.40 33.84
C ILE A 601 10.33 -25.61 34.04
N SER A 602 11.59 -25.34 34.39
CA SER A 602 12.56 -26.39 34.70
C SER A 602 12.17 -27.19 35.95
N ASP A 603 12.69 -28.42 36.05
CA ASP A 603 12.43 -29.30 37.20
C ASP A 603 12.88 -28.69 38.53
N GLU A 604 13.88 -27.81 38.52
CA GLU A 604 14.35 -27.07 39.69
C GLU A 604 13.31 -26.05 40.22
N LEU A 605 12.47 -25.52 39.33
CA LEU A 605 11.46 -24.51 39.67
C LEU A 605 10.10 -25.14 40.00
N LYS A 606 9.84 -26.38 39.57
CA LYS A 606 8.59 -27.11 39.87
C LYS A 606 8.25 -27.17 41.37
N PRO A 607 9.18 -27.50 42.29
CA PRO A 607 8.90 -27.47 43.73
C PRO A 607 8.46 -26.09 44.24
N THR A 608 8.95 -25.02 43.61
CA THR A 608 8.55 -23.65 43.98
C THR A 608 7.11 -23.37 43.57
N LEU A 609 6.70 -23.83 42.37
CA LEU A 609 5.32 -23.71 41.92
C LEU A 609 4.39 -24.56 42.78
N GLN A 610 4.70 -25.85 42.96
CA GLN A 610 3.94 -26.78 43.80
C GLN A 610 3.68 -26.22 45.21
N LYS A 611 4.71 -25.62 45.83
CA LYS A 611 4.60 -25.06 47.18
C LYS A 611 3.63 -23.88 47.28
N HIS A 612 3.46 -23.13 46.20
CA HIS A 612 2.74 -21.85 46.23
C HIS A 612 1.43 -21.84 45.45
N LEU A 613 1.21 -22.83 44.59
CA LEU A 613 -0.03 -23.01 43.84
C LEU A 613 -0.89 -24.08 44.51
N SER A 614 -2.04 -23.68 45.06
CA SER A 614 -3.08 -24.62 45.51
C SER A 614 -4.26 -24.58 44.53
N LEU A 615 -4.74 -25.77 44.18
CA LEU A 615 -5.92 -25.99 43.35
C LEU A 615 -7.09 -26.59 44.15
N ASP A 616 -6.89 -26.77 45.46
CA ASP A 616 -7.80 -27.54 46.33
C ASP A 616 -9.20 -26.93 46.33
N SER A 617 -9.28 -25.59 46.32
CA SER A 617 -10.54 -24.85 46.24
C SER A 617 -11.38 -25.19 45.00
N LEU A 618 -10.74 -25.57 43.89
CA LEU A 618 -11.43 -25.96 42.66
C LEU A 618 -11.82 -27.44 42.66
N THR A 619 -11.14 -28.29 43.43
CA THR A 619 -11.35 -29.74 43.45
C THR A 619 -12.23 -30.22 44.59
N GLU A 620 -12.33 -29.46 45.69
CA GLU A 620 -13.10 -29.85 46.88
C GLU A 620 -14.59 -29.51 46.79
N ASP A 621 -14.96 -28.43 46.06
CA ASP A 621 -16.35 -27.99 45.89
C ASP A 621 -16.80 -28.21 44.44
N GLU A 622 -17.13 -29.47 44.12
CA GLU A 622 -17.50 -29.91 42.76
C GLU A 622 -18.71 -29.13 42.21
N SER A 623 -19.65 -28.73 43.09
CA SER A 623 -20.83 -27.94 42.70
C SER A 623 -20.43 -26.55 42.20
N LYS A 624 -19.61 -25.83 42.97
CA LYS A 624 -19.12 -24.50 42.56
C LYS A 624 -18.19 -24.59 41.36
N TRP A 625 -17.30 -25.58 41.31
CA TRP A 625 -16.44 -25.77 40.14
C TRP A 625 -17.25 -26.02 38.86
N ASN A 626 -18.29 -26.87 38.91
CA ASN A 626 -19.16 -27.11 37.76
C ASN A 626 -19.87 -25.82 37.28
N MET A 627 -20.30 -24.97 38.22
CA MET A 627 -20.86 -23.65 37.92
C MET A 627 -19.85 -22.75 37.22
N ILE A 628 -18.63 -22.65 37.76
CA ILE A 628 -17.53 -21.85 37.18
C ILE A 628 -17.15 -22.40 35.80
N ALA A 629 -16.91 -23.70 35.69
CA ALA A 629 -16.54 -24.39 34.45
C ALA A 629 -17.54 -24.12 33.33
N LYS A 630 -18.85 -24.17 33.62
CA LYS A 630 -19.89 -23.83 32.64
C LYS A 630 -19.75 -22.37 32.17
N LYS A 631 -19.52 -21.43 33.09
CA LYS A 631 -19.40 -19.99 32.81
C LYS A 631 -18.15 -19.64 32.01
N ILE A 632 -17.04 -20.35 32.21
CA ILE A 632 -15.76 -20.06 31.54
C ILE A 632 -15.49 -20.93 30.30
N ASN A 633 -16.35 -21.90 29.98
CA ASN A 633 -16.08 -22.90 28.95
C ASN A 633 -15.71 -22.29 27.60
N ALA A 634 -16.50 -21.35 27.08
CA ALA A 634 -16.21 -20.68 25.80
C ALA A 634 -14.86 -19.95 25.82
N ALA A 635 -14.60 -19.19 26.89
CA ALA A 635 -13.34 -18.46 27.05
C ALA A 635 -12.12 -19.40 27.17
N CYS A 636 -12.26 -20.53 27.85
CA CYS A 636 -11.21 -21.55 27.95
C CYS A 636 -10.95 -22.23 26.61
N GLN A 637 -11.98 -22.52 25.81
CA GLN A 637 -11.78 -23.05 24.46
C GLN A 637 -11.00 -22.07 23.59
N GLN A 638 -11.35 -20.78 23.62
CA GLN A 638 -10.65 -19.74 22.86
C GLN A 638 -9.20 -19.51 23.34
N THR A 639 -8.97 -19.46 24.65
CA THR A 639 -7.68 -19.04 25.23
C THR A 639 -6.72 -20.23 25.43
N CYS A 640 -7.25 -21.37 25.86
CA CYS A 640 -6.48 -22.56 26.21
C CYS A 640 -6.55 -23.66 25.14
N GLY A 641 -7.47 -23.56 24.16
CA GLY A 641 -7.73 -24.60 23.18
C GLY A 641 -8.38 -25.87 23.76
N LYS A 642 -8.90 -25.79 25.00
CA LYS A 642 -9.39 -26.93 25.77
C LYS A 642 -10.52 -26.52 26.70
N SER A 643 -11.40 -27.47 27.05
CA SER A 643 -12.42 -27.26 28.07
C SER A 643 -11.79 -27.07 29.47
N PRO A 644 -12.48 -26.39 30.40
CA PRO A 644 -11.95 -26.10 31.74
C PRO A 644 -11.46 -27.34 32.49
N SER A 645 -12.22 -28.43 32.46
CA SER A 645 -11.84 -29.68 33.12
C SER A 645 -10.58 -30.30 32.51
N ARG A 646 -10.43 -30.23 31.17
CA ARG A 646 -9.21 -30.71 30.48
C ARG A 646 -8.00 -29.83 30.81
N VAL A 647 -8.19 -28.53 30.98
CA VAL A 647 -7.13 -27.61 31.41
C VAL A 647 -6.70 -27.94 32.84
N LEU A 648 -7.67 -28.08 33.76
CA LEU A 648 -7.39 -28.41 35.16
C LEU A 648 -6.65 -29.74 35.31
N ASN A 649 -7.10 -30.79 34.62
CA ASN A 649 -6.42 -32.09 34.63
C ASN A 649 -5.00 -31.99 34.08
N ALA A 650 -4.78 -31.21 33.01
CA ALA A 650 -3.45 -31.02 32.45
C ALA A 650 -2.52 -30.25 33.40
N ILE A 651 -3.05 -29.28 34.14
CA ILE A 651 -2.30 -28.57 35.19
C ILE A 651 -1.91 -29.55 36.30
N GLN A 652 -2.87 -30.33 36.82
CA GLN A 652 -2.62 -31.31 37.88
C GLN A 652 -1.55 -32.33 37.48
N ASN A 653 -1.64 -32.88 36.26
CA ASN A 653 -0.65 -33.82 35.75
C ASN A 653 0.74 -33.22 35.54
N ALA A 654 0.83 -31.91 35.29
CA ALA A 654 2.12 -31.22 35.12
C ALA A 654 2.78 -30.85 36.46
N ILE A 655 1.98 -30.76 37.52
CA ILE A 655 2.40 -30.40 38.88
C ILE A 655 2.62 -31.65 39.74
N ALA A 656 1.97 -32.78 39.44
CA ALA A 656 2.28 -34.09 40.03
C ALA A 656 3.69 -34.55 39.65
#